data_AF-A0A7N2L5W5-F1
#
_entry.id   AF-A0A7N2L5W5-F1
#
_cell.length_a   1.000
_cell.length_b   1.000
_cell.length_c   1.000
_cell.angle_alpha   90.00
_cell.angle_beta   90.00
_cell.angle_gamma   90.00
#
_symmetry.space_group_name_H-M   'P 1'
#
loop_
_entity.id
_entity.type
_entity.pdbx_description
1 polymer ?
#
loop_
_entity_poly.entity_id
_entity_poly.type
_entity_poly.pdbx_seq_one_letter_code
_entity_poly.pdbx_strand_id
1 'polypeptide(L)'
;MGLSQLSNSCCIVGIYGLPGVGKTTIAKAIFNTIHYNFDGSTFLENVRERSKRNDGILQLQEKLCCEISGNRNLKVGSISRGINVKIERLHRKKILVVLDDVEKLDEIDRLLENYDWFASGSRIIITTRDRRLLDTLPKDWHVTYYKVEELNEHEARELFVKHAFGRNNAKEEYFELVDQFIHYAKGLPLALKIIGSNLYKRTKREWKSALDKYKRIPKGAIQEILKISYDGLDQTQRDIFLDIACFLKGLHKNHVVDIQSSINFYELDYDIKRLIEKCLIIVTEDGELSMHDLIQQMGWEIVREESPQVIKKRSRLLCFEDACEVLIENMGSNEVRGITVHLPEPKNMQLNLEKMKNLKYLGVRNVICEDLEFLPNGLRRVQFVEFTIKKKNIELGLPQSLVCARRIHHQYFVSEANFESESEFDFDEAASETGSSSGTNSNHETDNKFVSEFELDEAISETDSTSELDDEDDIDTYNLTLPGTKIPTWFNHQSVGSSVSFRISRKLPSVALCVAFNVERKDILSDPDETFVCSAYLSFYVFEELLESNGFILDPSLSFMWFCFISGSVLKRINLDECNDVKLRYEISYYNPKLAKVSIERCGVHVACICPPLQIFDVDERLRMFLRRVEVLLHPFKQMRTKFSKNQDPYCPLCEIAEDSLLHLFQTCPYARGNGMVVAFELK
;
A
#
# COMPACT_ATOMS: atom_id res chain seq x y z
N MET A 1 23.57 5.48 17.63
CA MET A 1 23.32 6.92 17.84
C MET A 1 24.61 7.58 18.32
N GLY A 2 25.23 8.42 17.49
CA GLY A 2 26.46 9.17 17.84
C GLY A 2 26.20 10.32 18.82
N LEU A 3 25.65 10.02 20.01
CA LEU A 3 25.38 11.02 21.06
C LEU A 3 26.67 11.66 21.62
N SER A 4 27.85 11.13 21.26
CA SER A 4 29.17 11.57 21.70
C SER A 4 29.78 12.72 20.89
N GLN A 5 29.19 13.11 19.74
CA GLN A 5 29.80 14.09 18.81
C GLN A 5 28.99 15.36 18.55
N LEU A 6 27.95 15.65 19.33
CA LEU A 6 27.17 16.90 19.20
C LEU A 6 27.61 17.95 20.26
N SER A 7 27.86 19.16 19.75
CA SER A 7 28.52 20.37 20.27
C SER A 7 28.25 20.82 21.73
N ASN A 8 29.02 21.84 22.14
CA ASN A 8 29.11 22.49 23.46
C ASN A 8 27.81 23.18 23.99
N SER A 9 26.61 22.76 23.57
CA SER A 9 25.32 23.24 24.10
C SER A 9 24.48 22.09 24.68
N CYS A 10 23.46 22.42 25.48
CA CYS A 10 22.46 21.44 25.90
C CYS A 10 21.72 20.93 24.64
N CYS A 11 21.47 19.62 24.54
CA CYS A 11 20.86 19.01 23.36
C CYS A 11 19.63 18.20 23.77
N ILE A 12 18.54 18.39 23.03
CA ILE A 12 17.27 17.67 23.25
C ILE A 12 17.09 16.64 22.15
N VAL A 13 16.71 15.42 22.54
CA VAL A 13 16.35 14.35 21.61
C VAL A 13 14.88 14.02 21.81
N GLY A 14 14.07 14.32 20.81
CA GLY A 14 12.66 13.95 20.76
C GLY A 14 12.45 12.60 20.09
N ILE A 15 12.10 11.58 20.87
CA ILE A 15 11.78 10.23 20.41
C ILE A 15 10.27 10.12 20.22
N TYR A 16 9.80 9.91 18.98
CA TYR A 16 8.37 9.84 18.67
C TYR A 16 8.03 8.65 17.76
N GLY A 17 6.73 8.35 17.60
CA GLY A 17 6.26 7.22 16.80
C GLY A 17 5.00 6.56 17.36
N LEU A 18 4.57 5.47 16.72
CA LEU A 18 3.32 4.76 17.03
C LEU A 18 3.20 4.32 18.51
N PRO A 19 1.99 4.26 19.07
CA PRO A 19 1.77 3.64 20.39
C PRO A 19 2.25 2.19 20.39
N GLY A 20 3.03 1.81 21.41
CA GLY A 20 3.55 0.43 21.54
C GLY A 20 4.78 0.09 20.69
N VAL A 21 5.31 1.04 19.90
CA VAL A 21 6.51 0.82 19.05
C VAL A 21 7.83 0.71 19.83
N GLY A 22 7.84 1.01 21.14
CA GLY A 22 9.03 0.82 21.99
C GLY A 22 9.82 2.08 22.36
N LYS A 23 9.26 3.29 22.16
CA LYS A 23 9.88 4.58 22.56
C LYS A 23 10.45 4.58 23.99
N THR A 24 9.62 4.23 24.98
CA THR A 24 10.01 4.14 26.40
C THR A 24 11.14 3.12 26.61
N THR A 25 11.08 1.98 25.92
CA THR A 25 12.11 0.94 26.00
C THR A 25 13.45 1.44 25.48
N ILE A 26 13.46 2.14 24.34
CA ILE A 26 14.67 2.74 23.76
C ILE A 26 15.23 3.80 24.69
N ALA A 27 14.40 4.72 25.18
CA ALA A 27 14.84 5.77 26.11
C ALA A 27 15.43 5.18 27.40
N LYS A 28 14.84 4.11 27.93
CA LYS A 28 15.33 3.41 29.12
C LYS A 28 16.65 2.68 28.86
N ALA A 29 16.81 2.06 27.70
CA ALA A 29 18.08 1.44 27.30
C ALA A 29 19.20 2.48 27.16
N ILE A 30 18.91 3.63 26.53
CA ILE A 30 19.86 4.75 26.41
C ILE A 30 20.24 5.25 27.81
N PHE A 31 19.27 5.56 28.66
CA PHE A 31 19.50 6.05 30.02
C PHE A 31 20.42 5.10 30.80
N ASN A 32 20.09 3.81 30.86
CA ASN A 32 20.90 2.82 31.57
C ASN A 32 22.33 2.75 31.04
N THR A 33 22.52 2.99 29.73
CA THR A 33 23.83 2.93 29.07
C THR A 33 24.71 4.17 29.32
N ILE A 34 24.14 5.37 29.46
CA ILE A 34 24.94 6.61 29.47
C ILE A 34 24.84 7.43 30.76
N HIS A 35 23.90 7.12 31.66
CA HIS A 35 23.62 7.96 32.84
C HIS A 35 24.83 8.24 33.74
N TYR A 36 25.78 7.30 33.82
CA TYR A 36 27.00 7.43 34.64
C TYR A 36 28.00 8.47 34.09
N ASN A 37 27.82 8.94 32.85
CA ASN A 37 28.66 9.98 32.23
C ASN A 37 28.21 11.42 32.58
N PHE A 38 27.29 11.56 33.53
CA PHE A 38 26.63 12.80 33.92
C PHE A 38 26.71 12.98 35.44
N ASP A 39 26.82 14.22 35.90
CA ASP A 39 26.90 14.60 37.32
C ASP A 39 25.57 14.42 38.07
N GLY A 40 24.49 14.25 37.33
CA GLY A 40 23.15 13.96 37.81
C GLY A 40 22.29 13.41 36.68
N SER A 41 21.46 12.42 36.99
CA SER A 41 20.60 11.80 35.98
C SER A 41 19.25 11.42 36.57
N THR A 42 18.19 11.56 35.80
CA THR A 42 16.84 11.15 36.22
C THR A 42 16.02 10.57 35.06
N PHE A 43 15.15 9.63 35.41
CA PHE A 43 14.14 9.09 34.50
C PHE A 43 12.75 9.34 35.09
N LEU A 44 12.00 10.23 34.47
CA LEU A 44 10.62 10.55 34.84
C LEU A 44 9.66 9.70 34.01
N GLU A 45 9.26 8.55 34.55
CA GLU A 45 8.33 7.60 33.91
C GLU A 45 6.88 8.13 33.88
N ASN A 46 6.19 7.90 32.77
CA ASN A 46 4.75 8.16 32.57
C ASN A 46 4.29 9.59 32.94
N VAL A 47 4.96 10.60 32.40
CA VAL A 47 4.70 12.03 32.69
C VAL A 47 3.24 12.39 32.45
N ARG A 48 2.65 12.00 31.30
CA ARG A 48 1.22 12.24 30.98
C ARG A 48 0.26 11.77 32.08
N GLU A 49 0.47 10.59 32.61
CA GLU A 49 -0.47 10.00 33.58
C GLU A 49 -0.25 10.55 34.98
N ARG A 50 1.01 10.85 35.32
CA ARG A 50 1.36 11.40 36.62
C ARG A 50 0.97 12.86 36.73
N SER A 51 1.13 13.66 35.67
CA SER A 51 0.75 15.08 35.63
C SER A 51 -0.74 15.31 35.92
N LYS A 52 -1.60 14.35 35.55
CA LYS A 52 -3.06 14.39 35.75
C LYS A 52 -3.49 14.12 37.21
N ARG A 53 -2.59 13.62 38.07
CA ARG A 53 -2.91 13.34 39.48
C ARG A 53 -2.77 14.60 40.33
N ASN A 54 -3.53 14.68 41.43
CA ASN A 54 -3.33 15.70 42.46
C ASN A 54 -1.87 15.66 42.94
N ASP A 55 -1.19 16.81 42.97
CA ASP A 55 0.24 16.98 43.29
C ASP A 55 1.22 16.20 42.40
N GLY A 56 0.77 15.66 41.25
CA GLY A 56 1.60 14.80 40.41
C GLY A 56 2.81 15.50 39.79
N ILE A 57 2.64 16.74 39.34
CA ILE A 57 3.75 17.59 38.86
C ILE A 57 4.74 17.88 39.98
N LEU A 58 4.26 18.21 41.19
CA LEU A 58 5.12 18.44 42.35
C LEU A 58 6.01 17.23 42.65
N GLN A 59 5.42 16.02 42.64
CA GLN A 59 6.19 14.79 42.86
C GLN A 59 7.23 14.53 41.77
N LEU A 60 6.95 14.90 40.52
CA LEU A 60 7.89 14.79 39.41
C LEU A 60 9.05 15.79 39.57
N GLN A 61 8.75 17.04 39.95
CA GLN A 61 9.76 18.05 40.28
C GLN A 61 10.62 17.63 41.47
N GLU A 62 10.02 17.10 42.55
CA GLU A 62 10.74 16.58 43.71
C GLU A 62 11.72 15.48 43.31
N LYS A 63 11.26 14.53 42.48
CA LYS A 63 12.10 13.44 41.98
C LYS A 63 13.26 13.98 41.15
N LEU A 64 12.98 14.87 40.20
CA LEU A 64 13.97 15.55 39.36
C LEU A 64 15.06 16.20 40.22
N CYS A 65 14.66 17.03 41.20
CA CYS A 65 15.59 17.74 42.08
C CYS A 65 16.40 16.78 42.97
N CYS A 66 15.77 15.75 43.54
CA CYS A 66 16.44 14.80 44.42
C CYS A 66 17.51 13.98 43.70
N GLU A 67 17.19 13.46 42.51
CA GLU A 67 18.08 12.59 41.75
C GLU A 67 19.27 13.36 41.18
N ILE A 68 19.06 14.60 40.70
CA ILE A 68 20.16 15.42 40.17
C ILE A 68 21.04 16.01 41.29
N SER A 69 20.44 16.39 42.42
CA SER A 69 21.19 16.98 43.54
C SER A 69 21.92 15.95 44.39
N GLY A 70 21.51 14.67 44.36
CA GLY A 70 22.04 13.60 45.21
C GLY A 70 21.59 13.67 46.68
N ASN A 71 20.66 14.58 47.02
CA ASN A 71 20.18 14.76 48.39
C ASN A 71 18.75 14.22 48.52
N ARG A 72 18.62 13.05 49.18
CA ARG A 72 17.36 12.29 49.34
C ARG A 72 16.34 12.94 50.29
N ASN A 73 16.71 14.00 51.00
CA ASN A 73 15.86 14.66 52.01
C ASN A 73 15.24 15.99 51.51
N LEU A 74 15.32 16.29 50.21
CA LEU A 74 14.79 17.53 49.64
C LEU A 74 13.27 17.43 49.45
N LYS A 75 12.49 18.00 50.38
CA LYS A 75 11.06 18.31 50.14
C LYS A 75 10.92 19.62 49.35
N VAL A 76 10.04 19.67 48.36
CA VAL A 76 9.71 20.87 47.55
C VAL A 76 8.38 21.39 48.09
N GLY A 77 8.45 22.40 48.96
CA GLY A 77 7.30 22.86 49.75
C GLY A 77 6.19 23.60 49.00
N SER A 78 6.38 23.99 47.72
CA SER A 78 5.32 24.53 46.84
C SER A 78 5.78 24.60 45.37
N ILE A 79 4.79 24.64 44.45
CA ILE A 79 4.97 24.66 42.98
C ILE A 79 5.87 25.83 42.55
N SER A 80 5.71 27.00 43.17
CA SER A 80 6.38 28.24 42.77
C SER A 80 7.64 28.59 43.58
N ARG A 81 7.91 27.90 44.70
CA ARG A 81 8.98 28.28 45.64
C ARG A 81 10.04 27.20 45.85
N GLY A 82 9.77 25.96 45.45
CA GLY A 82 10.74 24.87 45.57
C GLY A 82 11.78 24.80 44.43
N ILE A 83 11.47 25.36 43.26
CA ILE A 83 12.36 25.47 42.11
C ILE A 83 13.37 26.62 42.29
N ASN A 84 12.89 27.82 42.60
CA ASN A 84 13.71 29.05 42.65
C ASN A 84 14.89 29.01 43.65
N VAL A 85 14.86 28.16 44.68
CA VAL A 85 15.91 28.13 45.72
C VAL A 85 16.91 26.97 45.53
N LYS A 86 16.66 26.02 44.61
CA LYS A 86 17.51 24.81 44.46
C LYS A 86 18.08 24.59 43.06
N ILE A 87 17.56 25.28 42.03
CA ILE A 87 18.03 25.16 40.65
C ILE A 87 19.26 26.03 40.34
N GLU A 88 19.56 27.04 41.14
CA GLU A 88 20.84 27.78 41.06
C GLU A 88 22.08 26.85 41.16
N ARG A 89 21.94 25.67 41.79
CA ARG A 89 22.99 24.65 41.91
C ARG A 89 23.12 23.72 40.69
N LEU A 90 22.18 23.76 39.74
CA LEU A 90 22.17 22.93 38.54
C LEU A 90 22.96 23.56 37.38
N HIS A 91 23.13 24.88 37.38
CA HIS A 91 23.84 25.66 36.35
C HIS A 91 25.29 25.22 36.05
N ARG A 92 25.89 24.36 36.88
CA ARG A 92 27.27 23.87 36.71
C ARG A 92 27.38 22.36 36.53
N LYS A 93 26.27 21.63 36.51
CA LYS A 93 26.27 20.16 36.39
C LYS A 93 25.88 19.75 34.99
N LYS A 94 26.64 18.80 34.44
CA LYS A 94 26.29 18.10 33.21
C LYS A 94 25.25 17.04 33.54
N ILE A 95 24.00 17.19 33.11
CA ILE A 95 22.91 16.29 33.52
C ILE A 95 22.27 15.51 32.38
N LEU A 96 21.62 14.39 32.71
CA LEU A 96 20.79 13.59 31.81
C LEU A 96 19.36 13.50 32.35
N VAL A 97 18.39 14.01 31.60
CA VAL A 97 16.97 13.93 31.98
C VAL A 97 16.19 13.16 30.91
N VAL A 98 15.41 12.16 31.32
CA VAL A 98 14.42 11.54 30.44
C VAL A 98 13.01 11.90 30.92
N LEU A 99 12.24 12.51 30.03
CA LEU A 99 10.81 12.76 30.19
C LEU A 99 10.05 11.75 29.35
N ASP A 100 9.49 10.73 29.99
CA ASP A 100 8.81 9.64 29.29
C ASP A 100 7.29 9.88 29.18
N ASP A 101 6.77 9.70 27.97
CA ASP A 101 5.35 9.74 27.62
C ASP A 101 4.71 11.10 27.90
N VAL A 102 5.28 12.15 27.32
CA VAL A 102 4.80 13.53 27.43
C VAL A 102 3.69 13.79 26.40
N GLU A 103 2.63 14.48 26.82
CA GLU A 103 1.47 14.82 25.99
C GLU A 103 1.34 16.32 25.70
N LYS A 104 1.75 17.19 26.63
CA LYS A 104 1.52 18.65 26.54
C LYS A 104 2.77 19.46 26.84
N LEU A 105 2.89 20.63 26.20
CA LEU A 105 3.99 21.56 26.42
C LEU A 105 4.04 22.04 27.89
N ASP A 106 2.87 22.31 28.49
CA ASP A 106 2.74 22.69 29.91
C ASP A 106 3.35 21.67 30.88
N GLU A 107 3.43 20.38 30.52
CA GLU A 107 4.12 19.38 31.33
C GLU A 107 5.64 19.58 31.31
N ILE A 108 6.18 19.96 30.15
CA ILE A 108 7.61 20.27 29.97
C ILE A 108 7.92 21.58 30.68
N ASP A 109 7.13 22.62 30.46
CA ASP A 109 7.33 23.95 31.04
C ASP A 109 7.31 23.90 32.57
N ARG A 110 6.38 23.16 33.17
CA ARG A 110 6.33 23.02 34.64
C ARG A 110 7.48 22.17 35.19
N LEU A 111 8.06 21.25 34.42
CA LEU A 111 9.16 20.42 34.89
C LEU A 111 10.52 21.08 34.68
N LEU A 112 10.68 21.82 33.59
CA LEU A 112 11.95 22.35 33.13
C LEU A 112 12.05 23.87 33.20
N GLU A 113 10.97 24.61 33.50
CA GLU A 113 10.74 26.05 33.78
C GLU A 113 11.68 27.10 33.14
N ASN A 114 13.00 26.90 33.11
CA ASN A 114 13.93 27.61 32.24
C ASN A 114 15.08 26.69 31.73
N TYR A 115 15.25 26.61 30.41
CA TYR A 115 16.30 25.82 29.75
C TYR A 115 17.73 26.26 30.06
N ASP A 116 17.93 27.53 30.42
CA ASP A 116 19.23 28.14 30.72
C ASP A 116 19.90 27.55 31.97
N TRP A 117 19.20 26.65 32.67
CA TRP A 117 19.67 25.95 33.86
C TRP A 117 20.69 24.85 33.57
N PHE A 118 20.79 24.37 32.34
CA PHE A 118 21.60 23.20 32.03
C PHE A 118 23.01 23.59 31.55
N ALA A 119 24.03 23.02 32.20
CA ALA A 119 25.40 23.21 31.76
C ALA A 119 25.63 22.58 30.37
N SER A 120 26.64 23.09 29.66
CA SER A 120 27.13 22.52 28.41
C SER A 120 27.33 21.00 28.52
N GLY A 121 26.92 20.26 27.49
CA GLY A 121 27.00 18.80 27.45
C GLY A 121 25.86 18.06 28.16
N SER A 122 24.90 18.78 28.76
CA SER A 122 23.66 18.19 29.25
C SER A 122 22.79 17.64 28.11
N ARG A 123 21.97 16.64 28.43
CA ARG A 123 21.11 15.93 27.47
C ARG A 123 19.72 15.74 28.04
N ILE A 124 18.70 16.08 27.24
CA ILE A 124 17.30 15.85 27.58
C ILE A 124 16.70 14.93 26.53
N ILE A 125 16.06 13.84 26.95
CA ILE A 125 15.36 12.92 26.07
C ILE A 125 13.88 13.01 26.39
N ILE A 126 13.07 13.26 25.36
CA ILE A 126 11.61 13.35 25.50
C ILE A 126 11.01 12.24 24.66
N THR A 127 10.19 11.37 25.25
CA THR A 127 9.39 10.42 24.48
C THR A 127 7.96 10.94 24.34
N THR A 128 7.42 10.92 23.12
CA THR A 128 6.05 11.39 22.84
C THR A 128 5.40 10.58 21.72
N ARG A 129 4.07 10.63 21.63
CA ARG A 129 3.29 10.08 20.52
C ARG A 129 2.83 11.16 19.54
N ASP A 130 3.19 12.40 19.84
CA ASP A 130 2.71 13.59 19.16
C ASP A 130 3.91 14.40 18.69
N ARG A 131 4.22 14.32 17.39
CA ARG A 131 5.36 15.02 16.81
C ARG A 131 5.23 16.54 17.03
N ARG A 132 4.02 17.08 16.95
CA ARG A 132 3.76 18.52 17.10
C ARG A 132 4.22 19.07 18.44
N LEU A 133 4.17 18.26 19.51
CA LEU A 133 4.69 18.66 20.82
C LEU A 133 6.16 19.12 20.73
N LEU A 134 6.97 18.39 19.96
CA LEU A 134 8.38 18.70 19.77
C LEU A 134 8.56 19.95 18.91
N ASP A 135 7.72 20.13 17.89
CA ASP A 135 7.73 21.32 17.02
C ASP A 135 7.29 22.60 17.77
N THR A 136 6.53 22.47 18.87
CA THR A 136 6.14 23.60 19.72
C THR A 136 7.18 24.05 20.74
N LEU A 137 8.29 23.31 20.88
CA LEU A 137 9.38 23.72 21.77
C LEU A 137 10.02 25.02 21.29
N PRO A 138 10.58 25.85 22.18
CA PRO A 138 11.23 27.10 21.80
C PRO A 138 12.29 26.87 20.71
N LYS A 139 12.36 27.75 19.71
CA LYS A 139 13.29 27.61 18.56
C LYS A 139 14.77 27.57 18.97
N ASP A 140 15.08 28.15 20.12
CA ASP A 140 16.44 28.20 20.67
C ASP A 140 16.84 26.85 21.31
N TRP A 141 15.90 25.93 21.50
CA TRP A 141 16.17 24.57 21.95
C TRP A 141 16.59 23.75 20.73
N HIS A 142 17.85 23.30 20.71
CA HIS A 142 18.33 22.42 19.66
C HIS A 142 17.73 21.00 19.80
N VAL A 143 16.58 20.77 19.15
CA VAL A 143 15.86 19.49 19.16
C VAL A 143 16.27 18.62 17.97
N THR A 144 16.74 17.41 18.26
CA THR A 144 16.96 16.34 17.29
C THR A 144 15.79 15.37 17.33
N TYR A 145 15.19 15.07 16.18
CA TYR A 145 14.03 14.21 16.06
C TYR A 145 14.45 12.77 15.75
N TYR A 146 13.88 11.81 16.46
CA TYR A 146 14.06 10.38 16.20
C TYR A 146 12.70 9.68 16.14
N LYS A 147 12.26 9.33 14.93
CA LYS A 147 11.08 8.50 14.72
C LYS A 147 11.47 7.04 14.98
N VAL A 148 10.74 6.36 15.86
CA VAL A 148 10.92 4.94 16.10
C VAL A 148 10.12 4.16 15.07
N GLU A 149 10.81 3.30 14.34
CA GLU A 149 10.24 2.40 13.35
C GLU A 149 9.84 1.06 13.99
N GLU A 150 8.93 0.37 13.33
CA GLU A 150 8.55 -1.00 13.67
C GLU A 150 9.72 -1.97 13.51
N LEU A 151 9.65 -3.12 14.19
CA LEU A 151 10.68 -4.15 14.08
C LEU A 151 10.64 -4.80 12.70
N ASN A 152 11.81 -5.08 12.16
CA ASN A 152 11.90 -5.93 10.98
C ASN A 152 11.45 -7.38 11.31
N GLU A 153 11.23 -8.19 10.27
CA GLU A 153 10.70 -9.56 10.45
C GLU A 153 11.59 -10.43 11.36
N HIS A 154 12.91 -10.25 11.30
CA HIS A 154 13.86 -10.99 12.12
C HIS A 154 13.75 -10.60 13.61
N GLU A 155 13.84 -9.31 13.92
CA GLU A 155 13.71 -8.79 15.28
C GLU A 155 12.33 -9.09 15.88
N ALA A 156 11.27 -8.98 15.07
CA ALA A 156 9.91 -9.32 15.45
C ALA A 156 9.80 -10.80 15.82
N ARG A 157 10.40 -11.69 15.03
CA ARG A 157 10.47 -13.12 15.30
C ARG A 157 11.18 -13.42 16.60
N GLU A 158 12.37 -12.86 16.81
CA GLU A 158 13.14 -13.07 18.04
C GLU A 158 12.33 -12.65 19.28
N LEU A 159 11.73 -11.46 19.25
CA LEU A 159 10.93 -10.94 20.35
C LEU A 159 9.72 -11.85 20.63
N PHE A 160 8.99 -12.23 19.58
CA PHE A 160 7.81 -13.08 19.70
C PHE A 160 8.17 -14.45 20.28
N VAL A 161 9.18 -15.12 19.72
CA VAL A 161 9.62 -16.46 20.13
C VAL A 161 10.07 -16.44 21.59
N LYS A 162 10.83 -15.42 21.99
CA LYS A 162 11.24 -15.22 23.38
C LYS A 162 10.05 -15.17 24.33
N HIS A 163 8.98 -14.45 23.99
CA HIS A 163 7.80 -14.34 24.83
C HIS A 163 6.86 -15.56 24.75
N ALA A 164 6.78 -16.22 23.60
CA ALA A 164 5.88 -17.36 23.38
C ALA A 164 6.44 -18.70 23.88
N PHE A 165 7.77 -18.86 23.88
CA PHE A 165 8.43 -20.11 24.31
C PHE A 165 9.30 -19.95 25.56
N GLY A 166 9.59 -18.72 26.00
CA GLY A 166 10.48 -18.45 27.12
C GLY A 166 11.97 -18.73 26.82
N ARG A 167 12.32 -18.85 25.54
CA ARG A 167 13.67 -19.14 25.02
C ARG A 167 13.80 -18.55 23.62
N ASN A 168 15.02 -18.53 23.07
CA ASN A 168 15.28 -17.88 21.79
C ASN A 168 14.85 -18.71 20.56
N ASN A 169 14.48 -19.98 20.73
CA ASN A 169 14.14 -20.88 19.63
C ASN A 169 12.72 -21.46 19.76
N ALA A 170 11.94 -21.35 18.68
CA ALA A 170 10.66 -22.03 18.53
C ALA A 170 10.87 -23.52 18.23
N LYS A 171 9.83 -24.33 18.43
CA LYS A 171 9.80 -25.71 17.92
C LYS A 171 9.40 -25.66 16.43
N GLU A 172 10.00 -26.50 15.59
CA GLU A 172 9.75 -26.54 14.14
C GLU A 172 8.26 -26.64 13.79
N GLU A 173 7.52 -27.45 14.55
CA GLU A 173 6.07 -27.63 14.35
C GLU A 173 5.23 -26.35 14.53
N TYR A 174 5.79 -25.25 15.06
CA TYR A 174 5.11 -23.97 15.25
C TYR A 174 5.54 -22.88 14.26
N PHE A 175 6.50 -23.13 13.36
CA PHE A 175 7.07 -22.08 12.50
C PHE A 175 6.02 -21.33 11.67
N GLU A 176 5.08 -22.05 11.02
CA GLU A 176 3.99 -21.43 10.26
C GLU A 176 3.10 -20.52 11.13
N LEU A 177 2.81 -20.92 12.37
CA LEU A 177 1.99 -20.12 13.27
C LEU A 177 2.75 -18.89 13.79
N VAL A 178 4.05 -19.05 14.07
CA VAL A 178 4.93 -17.94 14.43
C VAL A 178 4.92 -16.89 13.32
N ASP A 179 5.06 -17.33 12.06
CA ASP A 179 5.03 -16.44 10.88
C ASP A 179 3.69 -15.70 10.78
N GLN A 180 2.57 -16.39 10.97
CA GLN A 180 1.24 -15.78 10.93
C GLN A 180 1.04 -14.74 12.05
N PHE A 181 1.57 -14.99 13.26
CA PHE A 181 1.50 -14.02 14.35
C PHE A 181 2.41 -12.81 14.15
N ILE A 182 3.61 -13.02 13.60
CA ILE A 182 4.52 -11.92 13.23
C ILE A 182 3.87 -11.06 12.15
N HIS A 183 3.29 -11.70 11.14
CA HIS A 183 2.57 -11.03 10.07
C HIS A 183 1.37 -10.24 10.60
N TYR A 184 0.57 -10.81 11.51
CA TYR A 184 -0.52 -10.10 12.17
C TYR A 184 -0.06 -8.85 12.93
N ALA A 185 1.07 -8.93 13.64
CA ALA A 185 1.56 -7.83 14.45
C ALA A 185 2.32 -6.76 13.65
N LYS A 186 2.73 -7.05 12.40
CA LYS A 186 3.49 -6.17 11.49
C LYS A 186 4.62 -5.39 12.17
N GLY A 187 5.42 -6.09 12.97
CA GLY A 187 6.58 -5.51 13.62
C GLY A 187 6.29 -4.67 14.87
N LEU A 188 5.03 -4.53 15.31
CA LEU A 188 4.70 -3.79 16.53
C LEU A 188 5.14 -4.56 17.79
N PRO A 189 6.17 -4.13 18.54
CA PRO A 189 6.77 -4.89 19.64
C PRO A 189 5.78 -5.27 20.74
N LEU A 190 4.90 -4.34 21.09
CA LEU A 190 3.96 -4.54 22.18
C LEU A 190 2.92 -5.61 21.85
N ALA A 191 2.42 -5.63 20.63
CA ALA A 191 1.51 -6.67 20.16
C ALA A 191 2.20 -8.05 20.20
N LEU A 192 3.42 -8.15 19.66
CA LEU A 192 4.22 -9.38 19.68
C LEU A 192 4.42 -9.90 21.11
N LYS A 193 4.77 -9.02 22.05
CA LYS A 193 4.95 -9.36 23.47
C LYS A 193 3.66 -9.85 24.13
N ILE A 194 2.55 -9.15 23.95
CA ILE A 194 1.26 -9.48 24.57
C ILE A 194 0.72 -10.81 24.02
N ILE A 195 0.82 -11.00 22.70
CA ILE A 195 0.37 -12.23 22.04
C ILE A 195 1.27 -13.39 22.47
N GLY A 196 2.59 -13.27 22.33
CA GLY A 196 3.54 -14.31 22.73
C GLY A 196 3.33 -14.73 24.18
N SER A 197 3.23 -13.78 25.10
CA SER A 197 3.00 -14.09 26.53
C SER A 197 1.67 -14.82 26.78
N ASN A 198 0.62 -14.55 25.99
CA ASN A 198 -0.67 -15.25 26.10
C ASN A 198 -0.57 -16.71 25.62
N LEU A 199 0.28 -16.94 24.62
CA LEU A 199 0.49 -18.24 23.99
C LEU A 199 1.50 -19.13 24.75
N TYR A 200 2.19 -18.56 25.73
CA TYR A 200 3.16 -19.28 26.55
C TYR A 200 2.52 -20.50 27.24
N LYS A 201 3.18 -21.67 27.08
CA LYS A 201 2.71 -22.98 27.56
C LYS A 201 1.37 -23.47 26.98
N ARG A 202 0.89 -22.88 25.89
CA ARG A 202 -0.31 -23.33 25.17
C ARG A 202 0.00 -24.37 24.10
N THR A 203 -0.98 -25.21 23.80
CA THR A 203 -0.92 -26.23 22.75
C THR A 203 -1.01 -25.61 21.35
N LYS A 204 -0.51 -26.30 20.32
CA LYS A 204 -0.62 -25.85 18.92
C LYS A 204 -2.07 -25.59 18.48
N ARG A 205 -3.03 -26.37 19.00
CA ARG A 205 -4.47 -26.17 18.73
C ARG A 205 -4.99 -24.88 19.36
N GLU A 206 -4.59 -24.58 20.59
CA GLU A 206 -4.93 -23.30 21.24
C GLU A 206 -4.28 -22.12 20.51
N TRP A 207 -3.08 -22.26 19.96
CA TRP A 207 -2.45 -21.22 19.13
C TRP A 207 -3.27 -20.89 17.88
N LYS A 208 -3.71 -21.92 17.14
CA LYS A 208 -4.59 -21.75 15.98
C LYS A 208 -5.88 -21.03 16.36
N SER A 209 -6.56 -21.51 17.40
CA SER A 209 -7.79 -20.90 17.90
C SER A 209 -7.59 -19.45 18.38
N ALA A 210 -6.45 -19.16 19.01
CA ALA A 210 -6.12 -17.80 19.43
C ALA A 210 -5.87 -16.88 18.23
N LEU A 211 -5.18 -17.36 17.20
CA LEU A 211 -4.97 -16.61 15.97
C LEU A 211 -6.30 -16.26 15.29
N ASP A 212 -7.19 -17.24 15.12
CA ASP A 212 -8.53 -17.03 14.56
C ASP A 212 -9.31 -15.99 15.38
N LYS A 213 -9.18 -16.06 16.71
CA LYS A 213 -9.80 -15.08 17.60
C LYS A 213 -9.24 -13.68 17.40
N TYR A 214 -7.93 -13.50 17.32
CA TYR A 214 -7.33 -12.17 17.14
C TYR A 214 -7.63 -11.55 15.78
N LYS A 215 -7.73 -12.36 14.72
CA LYS A 215 -8.14 -11.88 13.38
C LYS A 215 -9.56 -11.32 13.37
N ARG A 216 -10.46 -11.90 14.19
CA ARG A 216 -11.86 -11.47 14.29
C ARG A 216 -12.09 -10.35 15.30
N ILE A 217 -11.50 -10.50 16.48
CA ILE A 217 -11.67 -9.60 17.62
C ILE A 217 -10.29 -9.35 18.20
N PRO A 218 -9.69 -8.18 17.89
CA PRO A 218 -8.40 -7.83 18.46
C PRO A 218 -8.43 -7.86 19.98
N LYS A 219 -7.28 -8.15 20.60
CA LYS A 219 -7.22 -8.23 22.07
C LYS A 219 -7.46 -6.85 22.70
N GLY A 220 -8.38 -6.77 23.66
CA GLY A 220 -8.67 -5.54 24.41
C GLY A 220 -7.41 -4.81 24.92
N ALA A 221 -6.46 -5.53 25.51
CA ALA A 221 -5.20 -4.92 25.98
C ALA A 221 -4.32 -4.29 24.88
N ILE A 222 -4.36 -4.81 23.64
CA ILE A 222 -3.66 -4.18 22.50
C ILE A 222 -4.43 -2.94 22.07
N GLN A 223 -5.75 -3.07 21.99
CA GLN A 223 -6.68 -2.02 21.59
C GLN A 223 -6.62 -0.81 22.52
N GLU A 224 -6.70 -1.02 23.84
CA GLU A 224 -6.60 0.03 24.86
C GLU A 224 -5.34 0.87 24.69
N ILE A 225 -4.21 0.26 24.35
CA ILE A 225 -2.93 0.98 24.24
C ILE A 225 -2.85 1.78 22.94
N LEU A 226 -3.34 1.23 21.83
CA LEU A 226 -3.40 1.94 20.56
C LEU A 226 -4.41 3.09 20.61
N LYS A 227 -5.52 2.90 21.32
CA LYS A 227 -6.61 3.88 21.45
C LYS A 227 -6.22 5.15 22.19
N ILE A 228 -5.16 5.14 23.01
CA ILE A 228 -4.71 6.35 23.74
C ILE A 228 -4.43 7.53 22.81
N SER A 229 -3.84 7.30 21.63
CA SER A 229 -3.61 8.39 20.66
C SER A 229 -4.91 8.89 20.03
N TYR A 230 -5.88 8.00 19.81
CA TYR A 230 -7.21 8.31 19.29
C TYR A 230 -8.05 9.08 20.31
N ASP A 231 -8.00 8.72 21.59
CA ASP A 231 -8.74 9.40 22.66
C ASP A 231 -8.29 10.86 22.85
N GLY A 232 -7.08 11.20 22.41
CA GLY A 232 -6.56 12.57 22.39
C GLY A 232 -7.01 13.44 21.20
N LEU A 233 -7.80 12.89 20.28
CA LEU A 233 -8.39 13.62 19.14
C LEU A 233 -9.73 14.26 19.51
N ASP A 234 -10.09 15.35 18.85
CA ASP A 234 -11.44 15.90 18.90
C ASP A 234 -12.45 15.04 18.09
N GLN A 235 -13.74 15.37 18.22
CA GLN A 235 -14.79 14.55 17.62
C GLN A 235 -14.68 14.47 16.09
N THR A 236 -14.31 15.57 15.43
CA THR A 236 -14.22 15.59 13.96
C THR A 236 -13.05 14.76 13.46
N GLN A 237 -11.88 14.90 14.10
CA GLN A 237 -10.70 14.09 13.79
C GLN A 237 -10.94 12.60 14.04
N ARG A 238 -11.70 12.26 15.08
CA ARG A 238 -12.12 10.88 15.34
C ARG A 238 -12.99 10.33 14.23
N ASP A 239 -13.95 11.12 13.73
CA ASP A 239 -14.81 10.70 12.63
C ASP A 239 -14.01 10.50 11.33
N ILE A 240 -13.07 11.42 11.02
CA ILE A 240 -12.18 11.32 9.86
C ILE A 240 -11.28 10.08 9.97
N PHE A 241 -10.70 9.83 11.15
CA PHE A 241 -9.90 8.63 11.38
C PHE A 241 -10.70 7.35 11.09
N LEU A 242 -11.94 7.28 11.57
CA LEU A 242 -12.81 6.12 11.32
C LEU A 242 -13.16 6.00 9.84
N ASP A 243 -13.43 7.09 9.14
CA ASP A 243 -13.67 7.07 7.69
C ASP A 243 -12.46 6.56 6.92
N ILE A 244 -11.24 6.98 7.29
CA ILE A 244 -10.00 6.47 6.68
C ILE A 244 -9.83 4.98 6.96
N ALA A 245 -9.98 4.56 8.22
CA ALA A 245 -9.85 3.15 8.61
C ALA A 245 -10.84 2.24 7.88
N CYS A 246 -12.04 2.75 7.61
CA CYS A 246 -13.14 2.00 7.02
C CYS A 246 -13.14 2.01 5.49
N PHE A 247 -12.91 3.17 4.89
CA PHE A 247 -13.20 3.39 3.47
C PHE A 247 -12.03 4.02 2.70
N LEU A 248 -11.21 4.86 3.32
CA LEU A 248 -10.29 5.76 2.59
C LEU A 248 -8.80 5.36 2.65
N LYS A 249 -8.43 4.28 3.35
CA LYS A 249 -7.06 3.72 3.31
C LYS A 249 -6.69 3.36 1.86
N GLY A 250 -5.47 3.70 1.45
CA GLY A 250 -4.93 3.46 0.11
C GLY A 250 -5.38 4.47 -0.95
N LEU A 251 -6.08 5.54 -0.55
CA LEU A 251 -6.36 6.66 -1.46
C LEU A 251 -5.30 7.75 -1.35
N HIS A 252 -5.04 8.44 -2.46
CA HIS A 252 -4.21 9.63 -2.48
C HIS A 252 -4.73 10.70 -1.51
N LYS A 253 -3.82 11.35 -0.76
CA LYS A 253 -4.16 12.32 0.30
C LYS A 253 -5.11 13.40 -0.21
N ASN A 254 -4.84 13.97 -1.38
CA ASN A 254 -5.64 15.09 -1.93
C ASN A 254 -7.09 14.65 -2.20
N HIS A 255 -7.30 13.46 -2.76
CA HIS A 255 -8.65 12.93 -2.98
C HIS A 255 -9.42 12.73 -1.67
N VAL A 256 -8.72 12.33 -0.60
CA VAL A 256 -9.34 12.19 0.72
C VAL A 256 -9.73 13.56 1.28
N VAL A 257 -8.91 14.58 1.07
CA VAL A 257 -9.26 15.97 1.40
C VAL A 257 -10.51 16.40 0.63
N ASP A 258 -10.59 16.18 -0.67
CA ASP A 258 -11.74 16.61 -1.49
C ASP A 258 -13.05 15.93 -1.06
N ILE A 259 -13.00 14.61 -0.90
CA ILE A 259 -14.14 13.82 -0.43
C ILE A 259 -14.62 14.33 0.93
N GLN A 260 -13.71 14.59 1.85
CA GLN A 260 -14.08 15.01 3.20
C GLN A 260 -14.47 16.50 3.28
N SER A 261 -13.89 17.38 2.47
CA SER A 261 -14.25 18.80 2.41
C SER A 261 -15.68 18.98 1.91
N SER A 262 -16.11 18.13 0.96
CA SER A 262 -17.51 18.06 0.51
C SER A 262 -18.50 17.64 1.62
N ILE A 263 -18.00 17.10 2.74
CA ILE A 263 -18.78 16.62 3.87
C ILE A 263 -18.79 17.64 5.01
N ASN A 264 -17.63 18.22 5.32
CA ASN A 264 -17.42 18.98 6.56
C ASN A 264 -17.56 20.50 6.35
N PHE A 265 -17.68 21.00 5.11
CA PHE A 265 -17.86 22.41 4.77
C PHE A 265 -16.72 23.34 5.26
N TYR A 266 -15.52 22.80 5.51
CA TYR A 266 -14.29 23.55 5.81
C TYR A 266 -13.03 22.75 5.37
N GLU A 267 -11.87 23.40 5.28
CA GLU A 267 -10.60 22.78 4.88
C GLU A 267 -10.05 21.79 5.91
N LEU A 268 -9.72 20.58 5.47
CA LEU A 268 -9.38 19.45 6.36
C LEU A 268 -7.89 19.12 6.45
N ASP A 269 -7.03 19.93 5.82
CA ASP A 269 -5.58 19.77 5.93
C ASP A 269 -5.13 19.81 7.39
N TYR A 270 -5.78 20.62 8.23
CA TYR A 270 -5.51 20.66 9.66
C TYR A 270 -5.78 19.30 10.34
N ASP A 271 -6.92 18.68 10.07
CA ASP A 271 -7.35 17.46 10.72
C ASP A 271 -6.53 16.24 10.25
N ILE A 272 -6.27 16.13 8.94
CA ILE A 272 -5.42 15.06 8.41
C ILE A 272 -3.99 15.20 8.92
N LYS A 273 -3.44 16.43 8.94
CA LYS A 273 -2.12 16.69 9.52
C LYS A 273 -2.06 16.31 10.99
N ARG A 274 -3.14 16.56 11.74
CA ARG A 274 -3.22 16.16 13.15
C ARG A 274 -3.13 14.66 13.34
N LEU A 275 -3.79 13.87 12.49
CA LEU A 275 -3.70 12.40 12.52
C LEU A 275 -2.28 11.91 12.22
N ILE A 276 -1.56 12.55 11.29
CA ILE A 276 -0.15 12.26 10.98
C ILE A 276 0.75 12.61 12.17
N GLU A 277 0.57 13.78 12.78
CA GLU A 277 1.34 14.24 13.94
C GLU A 277 1.16 13.29 15.15
N LYS A 278 -0.05 12.75 15.33
CA LYS A 278 -0.38 11.72 16.32
C LYS A 278 0.12 10.32 15.96
N CYS A 279 0.77 10.16 14.81
CA CYS A 279 1.23 8.89 14.27
C CYS A 279 0.09 7.86 14.18
N LEU A 280 -1.10 8.27 13.74
CA LEU A 280 -2.23 7.34 13.53
C LEU A 280 -2.32 6.91 12.06
N ILE A 281 -1.88 7.77 11.15
CA ILE A 281 -1.80 7.54 9.72
C ILE A 281 -0.45 8.02 9.20
N ILE A 282 -0.06 7.54 8.02
CA ILE A 282 1.10 8.03 7.26
C ILE A 282 0.67 8.34 5.83
N VAL A 283 1.44 9.17 5.15
CA VAL A 283 1.37 9.34 3.70
C VAL A 283 2.55 8.55 3.11
N THR A 284 2.28 7.65 2.17
CA THR A 284 3.33 6.90 1.47
C THR A 284 4.12 7.81 0.53
N GLU A 285 5.20 7.29 -0.05
CA GLU A 285 5.96 8.00 -1.08
C GLU A 285 5.10 8.32 -2.30
N ASP A 286 4.14 7.43 -2.62
CA ASP A 286 3.14 7.60 -3.68
C ASP A 286 2.01 8.57 -3.33
N GLY A 287 2.07 9.24 -2.17
CA GLY A 287 1.05 10.20 -1.73
C GLY A 287 -0.23 9.57 -1.15
N GLU A 288 -0.28 8.25 -0.97
CA GLU A 288 -1.45 7.54 -0.45
C GLU A 288 -1.53 7.53 1.08
N LEU A 289 -2.75 7.61 1.62
CA LEU A 289 -2.98 7.43 3.05
C LEU A 289 -2.84 5.96 3.45
N SER A 290 -1.94 5.67 4.37
CA SER A 290 -1.75 4.35 4.94
C SER A 290 -1.90 4.36 6.46
N MET A 291 -2.25 3.20 6.99
CA MET A 291 -2.47 2.95 8.42
C MET A 291 -1.87 1.62 8.79
N HIS A 292 -1.23 1.55 9.96
CA HIS A 292 -0.81 0.27 10.52
C HIS A 292 -2.05 -0.62 10.75
N ASP A 293 -1.99 -1.89 10.37
CA ASP A 293 -3.17 -2.77 10.38
C ASP A 293 -3.83 -2.91 11.75
N LEU A 294 -3.04 -3.00 12.83
CA LEU A 294 -3.61 -3.01 14.18
C LEU A 294 -4.31 -1.70 14.57
N ILE A 295 -3.89 -0.56 14.01
CA ILE A 295 -4.57 0.74 14.18
C ILE A 295 -5.86 0.76 13.36
N GLN A 296 -5.85 0.20 12.16
CA GLN A 296 -7.06 0.06 11.35
C GLN A 296 -8.09 -0.87 12.03
N GLN A 297 -7.64 -2.02 12.52
CA GLN A 297 -8.47 -2.95 13.30
C GLN A 297 -9.03 -2.31 14.56
N MET A 298 -8.30 -1.39 15.20
CA MET A 298 -8.82 -0.59 16.30
C MET A 298 -9.99 0.30 15.87
N GLY A 299 -9.87 0.97 14.72
CA GLY A 299 -10.98 1.72 14.13
C GLY A 299 -12.22 0.84 13.91
N TRP A 300 -12.02 -0.37 13.39
CA TRP A 300 -13.12 -1.32 13.18
C TRP A 300 -13.77 -1.79 14.50
N GLU A 301 -12.97 -2.05 15.54
CA GLU A 301 -13.50 -2.43 16.85
C GLU A 301 -14.27 -1.27 17.49
N ILE A 302 -13.79 -0.03 17.38
CA ILE A 302 -14.52 1.17 17.84
C ILE A 302 -15.90 1.26 17.17
N VAL A 303 -15.96 1.08 15.85
CA VAL A 303 -17.25 1.05 15.12
C VAL A 303 -18.14 -0.10 15.58
N ARG A 304 -17.57 -1.29 15.86
CA ARG A 304 -18.33 -2.42 16.39
C ARG A 304 -18.91 -2.13 17.77
N GLU A 305 -18.16 -1.41 18.61
CA GLU A 305 -18.55 -1.00 19.96
C GLU A 305 -19.65 0.07 19.99
N GLU A 306 -19.86 0.85 18.92
CA GLU A 306 -20.99 1.79 18.81
C GLU A 306 -22.34 1.08 19.07
N SER A 307 -22.47 -0.14 18.54
CA SER A 307 -23.62 -1.00 18.79
C SER A 307 -23.23 -2.47 18.60
N PRO A 308 -22.85 -3.18 19.69
CA PRO A 308 -22.37 -4.54 19.59
C PRO A 308 -23.40 -5.52 19.04
N GLN A 309 -24.67 -5.35 19.45
CA GLN A 309 -25.76 -6.30 19.17
C GLN A 309 -26.69 -5.84 18.03
N VAL A 310 -26.76 -4.54 17.74
CA VAL A 310 -27.72 -3.99 16.77
C VAL A 310 -26.95 -3.37 15.62
N ILE A 311 -26.64 -4.18 14.61
CA ILE A 311 -25.78 -3.82 13.46
C ILE A 311 -26.24 -2.53 12.77
N LYS A 312 -27.55 -2.39 12.51
CA LYS A 312 -28.15 -1.22 11.84
C LYS A 312 -28.02 0.12 12.55
N LYS A 313 -27.55 0.13 13.81
CA LYS A 313 -27.26 1.34 14.59
C LYS A 313 -25.79 1.76 14.52
N ARG A 314 -24.92 0.95 13.89
CA ARG A 314 -23.53 1.34 13.65
C ARG A 314 -23.47 2.35 12.51
N SER A 315 -22.56 3.30 12.64
CA SER A 315 -22.35 4.34 11.64
C SER A 315 -21.66 3.83 10.37
N ARG A 316 -20.88 2.74 10.47
CA ARG A 316 -20.08 2.18 9.37
C ARG A 316 -20.25 0.67 9.33
N LEU A 317 -20.54 0.13 8.15
CA LEU A 317 -20.77 -1.30 7.94
C LEU A 317 -19.69 -1.84 7.00
N LEU A 318 -18.87 -2.79 7.47
CA LEU A 318 -17.65 -3.23 6.77
C LEU A 318 -17.60 -4.71 6.41
N CYS A 319 -18.33 -5.55 7.11
CA CYS A 319 -18.31 -6.99 6.86
C CYS A 319 -19.51 -7.41 6.02
N PHE A 320 -19.32 -8.49 5.24
CA PHE A 320 -20.34 -8.96 4.32
C PHE A 320 -21.59 -9.43 5.07
N GLU A 321 -21.45 -10.10 6.23
CA GLU A 321 -22.60 -10.56 7.00
C GLU A 321 -23.45 -9.38 7.48
N ASP A 322 -22.81 -8.40 8.12
CA ASP A 322 -23.47 -7.23 8.71
C ASP A 322 -24.08 -6.32 7.62
N ALA A 323 -23.35 -6.07 6.53
CA ALA A 323 -23.81 -5.21 5.45
C ALA A 323 -24.93 -5.85 4.63
N CYS A 324 -24.87 -7.16 4.38
CA CYS A 324 -25.93 -7.88 3.67
C CYS A 324 -27.24 -7.90 4.44
N GLU A 325 -27.22 -8.15 5.76
CA GLU A 325 -28.44 -8.14 6.60
C GLU A 325 -29.16 -6.79 6.49
N VAL A 326 -28.42 -5.68 6.61
CA VAL A 326 -28.97 -4.33 6.57
C VAL A 326 -29.53 -3.96 5.17
N LEU A 327 -28.83 -4.34 4.10
CA LEU A 327 -29.20 -4.01 2.72
C LEU A 327 -30.33 -4.89 2.16
N ILE A 328 -30.32 -6.19 2.42
CA ILE A 328 -31.33 -7.14 1.90
C ILE A 328 -32.71 -6.80 2.48
N GLU A 329 -32.77 -6.53 3.79
CA GLU A 329 -34.04 -6.33 4.48
C GLU A 329 -34.51 -4.86 4.46
N ASN A 330 -33.79 -3.97 3.76
CA ASN A 330 -33.99 -2.51 3.80
C ASN A 330 -34.16 -2.01 5.25
N MET A 331 -33.31 -2.54 6.15
CA MET A 331 -33.32 -2.23 7.59
C MET A 331 -32.34 -1.12 7.95
N GLY A 332 -31.73 -0.49 6.95
CA GLY A 332 -30.87 0.69 7.09
C GLY A 332 -31.53 1.81 7.89
N SER A 333 -30.70 2.58 8.60
CA SER A 333 -31.12 3.74 9.36
C SER A 333 -30.34 4.98 8.93
N ASN A 334 -30.80 6.16 9.33
CA ASN A 334 -30.06 7.41 9.09
C ASN A 334 -28.73 7.48 9.89
N GLU A 335 -28.45 6.54 10.79
CA GLU A 335 -27.15 6.48 11.48
C GLU A 335 -26.05 5.98 10.52
N VAL A 336 -26.40 5.20 9.51
CA VAL A 336 -25.45 4.61 8.57
C VAL A 336 -24.87 5.68 7.64
N ARG A 337 -23.56 5.89 7.77
CA ARG A 337 -22.75 6.84 6.98
C ARG A 337 -21.92 6.16 5.91
N GLY A 338 -21.60 4.89 6.04
CA GLY A 338 -20.84 4.18 5.02
C GLY A 338 -21.07 2.68 5.05
N ILE A 339 -21.05 2.07 3.86
CA ILE A 339 -21.26 0.65 3.67
C ILE A 339 -20.22 0.11 2.70
N THR A 340 -19.61 -1.00 3.09
CA THR A 340 -18.77 -1.82 2.23
C THR A 340 -19.33 -3.23 2.21
N VAL A 341 -19.71 -3.71 1.02
CA VAL A 341 -20.12 -5.07 0.75
C VAL A 341 -19.05 -5.73 -0.11
N HIS A 342 -18.41 -6.76 0.41
CA HIS A 342 -17.48 -7.58 -0.35
C HIS A 342 -17.93 -9.02 -0.31
N LEU A 343 -18.61 -9.46 -1.37
CA LEU A 343 -19.02 -10.84 -1.50
C LEU A 343 -17.85 -11.67 -2.04
N PRO A 344 -17.66 -12.90 -1.53
CA PRO A 344 -16.66 -13.81 -2.06
C PRO A 344 -16.92 -14.06 -3.55
N GLU A 345 -18.13 -14.47 -3.93
CA GLU A 345 -18.49 -14.71 -5.34
C GLU A 345 -19.64 -13.79 -5.77
N PRO A 346 -19.75 -13.49 -7.09
CA PRO A 346 -20.88 -12.74 -7.63
C PRO A 346 -22.22 -13.32 -7.22
N LYS A 347 -23.04 -12.54 -6.50
CA LYS A 347 -24.35 -12.98 -6.00
C LYS A 347 -25.45 -12.00 -6.35
N ASN A 348 -26.62 -12.53 -6.66
CA ASN A 348 -27.82 -11.71 -6.81
C ASN A 348 -28.19 -11.06 -5.46
N MET A 349 -28.27 -9.73 -5.43
CA MET A 349 -28.62 -8.99 -4.23
C MET A 349 -29.22 -7.63 -4.61
N GLN A 350 -30.38 -7.32 -4.03
CA GLN A 350 -31.02 -6.01 -4.20
C GLN A 350 -30.40 -5.00 -3.23
N LEU A 351 -29.99 -3.84 -3.73
CA LEU A 351 -29.41 -2.76 -2.93
C LEU A 351 -30.49 -1.73 -2.58
N ASN A 352 -31.05 -1.82 -1.37
CA ASN A 352 -32.04 -0.86 -0.89
C ASN A 352 -31.38 0.24 -0.06
N LEU A 353 -31.20 1.43 -0.64
CA LEU A 353 -30.48 2.55 -0.01
C LEU A 353 -31.37 3.70 0.48
N GLU A 354 -32.67 3.68 0.17
CA GLU A 354 -33.60 4.78 0.39
C GLU A 354 -33.69 5.28 1.85
N LYS A 355 -33.58 4.36 2.82
CA LYS A 355 -33.70 4.69 4.25
C LYS A 355 -32.42 5.24 4.87
N MET A 356 -31.31 5.26 4.13
CA MET A 356 -29.98 5.65 4.62
C MET A 356 -29.60 7.02 4.06
N LYS A 357 -30.33 8.05 4.48
CA LYS A 357 -30.20 9.41 3.90
C LYS A 357 -28.84 10.05 4.16
N ASN A 358 -28.13 9.60 5.19
CA ASN A 358 -26.82 10.11 5.59
C ASN A 358 -25.65 9.28 5.03
N LEU A 359 -25.92 8.36 4.10
CA LEU A 359 -24.88 7.53 3.47
C LEU A 359 -23.94 8.40 2.61
N LYS A 360 -22.65 8.33 2.90
CA LYS A 360 -21.56 9.07 2.24
C LYS A 360 -20.63 8.16 1.45
N TYR A 361 -20.45 6.92 1.90
CA TYR A 361 -19.54 5.95 1.28
C TYR A 361 -20.28 4.67 0.91
N LEU A 362 -20.13 4.20 -0.33
CA LEU A 362 -20.64 2.92 -0.79
C LEU A 362 -19.57 2.16 -1.55
N GLY A 363 -19.08 1.06 -0.99
CA GLY A 363 -18.25 0.08 -1.67
C GLY A 363 -19.04 -1.20 -1.89
N VAL A 364 -19.09 -1.70 -3.13
CA VAL A 364 -19.78 -2.95 -3.46
C VAL A 364 -18.89 -3.76 -4.39
N ARG A 365 -18.69 -5.02 -4.01
CA ARG A 365 -17.98 -6.02 -4.80
C ARG A 365 -18.79 -7.29 -4.97
N ASN A 366 -18.75 -7.85 -6.17
CA ASN A 366 -19.32 -9.16 -6.50
C ASN A 366 -20.85 -9.20 -6.28
N VAL A 367 -21.55 -8.12 -6.67
CA VAL A 367 -23.00 -8.02 -6.53
C VAL A 367 -23.65 -7.88 -7.90
N ILE A 368 -24.65 -8.72 -8.13
CA ILE A 368 -25.55 -8.67 -9.28
C ILE A 368 -26.87 -8.09 -8.78
N CYS A 369 -27.08 -6.81 -9.01
CA CYS A 369 -28.29 -6.09 -8.63
C CYS A 369 -29.39 -6.30 -9.68
N GLU A 370 -30.61 -6.59 -9.26
CA GLU A 370 -31.73 -6.68 -10.21
C GLU A 370 -32.13 -5.29 -10.70
N ASP A 371 -32.26 -4.37 -9.76
CA ASP A 371 -32.54 -2.96 -10.02
C ASP A 371 -31.79 -2.06 -9.02
N LEU A 372 -31.39 -0.86 -9.42
CA LEU A 372 -30.83 0.15 -8.51
C LEU A 372 -31.54 1.48 -8.76
N GLU A 373 -32.68 1.65 -8.09
CA GLU A 373 -33.59 2.76 -8.36
C GLU A 373 -33.15 4.07 -7.69
N PHE A 374 -32.40 4.00 -6.58
CA PHE A 374 -32.09 5.17 -5.75
C PHE A 374 -30.67 5.17 -5.19
N LEU A 375 -29.94 6.26 -5.42
CA LEU A 375 -28.70 6.60 -4.72
C LEU A 375 -28.96 7.79 -3.77
N PRO A 376 -28.58 7.71 -2.49
CA PRO A 376 -28.77 8.81 -1.56
C PRO A 376 -28.07 10.09 -2.01
N ASN A 377 -28.75 11.23 -1.93
CA ASN A 377 -28.18 12.55 -2.26
C ASN A 377 -27.00 12.96 -1.34
N GLY A 378 -26.76 12.25 -0.24
CA GLY A 378 -25.62 12.46 0.65
C GLY A 378 -24.34 11.77 0.20
N LEU A 379 -24.39 10.95 -0.85
CA LEU A 379 -23.29 10.08 -1.27
C LEU A 379 -22.13 10.90 -1.85
N ARG A 380 -20.92 10.60 -1.41
CA ARG A 380 -19.68 11.29 -1.80
C ARG A 380 -18.72 10.39 -2.54
N ARG A 381 -18.69 9.10 -2.20
CA ARG A 381 -17.89 8.11 -2.90
C ARG A 381 -18.65 6.83 -3.15
N VAL A 382 -18.52 6.34 -4.37
CA VAL A 382 -18.99 5.02 -4.78
C VAL A 382 -17.86 4.23 -5.41
N GLN A 383 -17.73 2.97 -5.01
CA GLN A 383 -16.83 2.01 -5.64
C GLN A 383 -17.58 0.74 -5.97
N PHE A 384 -17.63 0.40 -7.25
CA PHE A 384 -18.23 -0.81 -7.78
C PHE A 384 -17.12 -1.67 -8.37
N VAL A 385 -17.00 -2.90 -7.89
CA VAL A 385 -16.05 -3.90 -8.42
C VAL A 385 -16.84 -5.14 -8.79
N GLU A 386 -16.75 -5.62 -10.03
CA GLU A 386 -17.52 -6.80 -10.48
C GLU A 386 -19.04 -6.64 -10.18
N PHE A 387 -19.58 -5.47 -10.48
CA PHE A 387 -20.97 -5.08 -10.19
C PHE A 387 -21.82 -5.00 -11.46
N THR A 388 -22.94 -5.73 -11.46
CA THR A 388 -23.86 -5.83 -12.61
C THR A 388 -25.26 -5.39 -12.23
N ILE A 389 -25.94 -4.62 -13.09
CA ILE A 389 -27.38 -4.32 -12.97
C ILE A 389 -28.12 -5.05 -14.08
N LYS A 390 -29.16 -5.83 -13.76
CA LYS A 390 -29.91 -6.61 -14.76
C LYS A 390 -30.93 -5.78 -15.55
N LYS A 391 -31.60 -4.81 -14.94
CA LYS A 391 -32.53 -3.91 -15.64
C LYS A 391 -31.78 -2.82 -16.41
N LYS A 392 -32.00 -2.75 -17.72
CA LYS A 392 -31.30 -1.84 -18.65
C LYS A 392 -31.85 -0.40 -18.74
N ASN A 393 -32.95 -0.07 -18.06
CA ASN A 393 -33.72 1.17 -18.31
C ASN A 393 -33.73 2.20 -17.17
N ILE A 394 -32.64 2.32 -16.41
CA ILE A 394 -32.53 3.41 -15.42
C ILE A 394 -31.28 4.22 -15.73
N GLU A 395 -31.48 5.46 -16.20
CA GLU A 395 -30.50 6.52 -16.00
C GLU A 395 -30.32 6.65 -14.49
N LEU A 396 -29.27 6.03 -13.96
CA LEU A 396 -28.87 6.19 -12.57
C LEU A 396 -28.42 7.62 -12.38
N GLY A 397 -29.34 8.50 -11.99
CA GLY A 397 -29.03 9.87 -11.63
C GLY A 397 -27.99 9.87 -10.51
N LEU A 398 -26.75 10.25 -10.85
CA LEU A 398 -25.70 10.38 -9.85
C LEU A 398 -26.03 11.56 -8.94
N PRO A 399 -25.87 11.41 -7.62
CA PRO A 399 -25.99 12.53 -6.70
C PRO A 399 -25.06 13.68 -7.11
N GLN A 400 -25.55 14.91 -7.15
CA GLN A 400 -24.72 16.10 -7.42
C GLN A 400 -23.56 16.25 -6.42
N SER A 401 -23.67 15.65 -5.24
CA SER A 401 -22.64 15.67 -4.21
C SER A 401 -21.55 14.62 -4.38
N LEU A 402 -21.65 13.76 -5.39
CA LEU A 402 -20.70 12.68 -5.59
C LEU A 402 -19.35 13.26 -6.04
N VAL A 403 -18.31 13.00 -5.27
CA VAL A 403 -16.94 13.47 -5.55
C VAL A 403 -16.16 12.41 -6.33
N CYS A 404 -16.39 11.13 -6.03
CA CYS A 404 -15.66 10.04 -6.66
C CYS A 404 -16.60 8.86 -6.97
N ALA A 405 -16.62 8.44 -8.23
CA ALA A 405 -17.25 7.20 -8.67
C ALA A 405 -16.21 6.33 -9.37
N ARG A 406 -15.97 5.12 -8.85
CA ARG A 406 -15.04 4.18 -9.47
C ARG A 406 -15.77 2.89 -9.82
N ARG A 407 -15.81 2.53 -11.10
CA ARG A 407 -16.36 1.27 -11.59
C ARG A 407 -15.23 0.44 -12.20
N ILE A 408 -15.00 -0.73 -11.63
CA ILE A 408 -13.99 -1.70 -12.09
C ILE A 408 -14.76 -2.89 -12.64
N HIS A 409 -14.78 -3.00 -13.97
CA HIS A 409 -15.49 -4.05 -14.71
C HIS A 409 -14.51 -5.07 -15.26
N HIS A 410 -14.86 -6.34 -15.08
CA HIS A 410 -14.36 -7.43 -15.91
C HIS A 410 -15.57 -8.12 -16.59
N GLN A 411 -15.62 -8.00 -17.93
CA GLN A 411 -16.51 -8.65 -18.93
C GLN A 411 -17.88 -8.05 -19.33
N TYR A 412 -18.00 -7.91 -20.67
CA TYR A 412 -19.13 -8.13 -21.60
C TYR A 412 -20.58 -7.81 -21.17
N PHE A 413 -21.13 -6.71 -21.70
CA PHE A 413 -22.36 -6.71 -22.53
C PHE A 413 -22.42 -5.40 -23.32
N VAL A 414 -22.56 -5.50 -24.66
CA VAL A 414 -22.94 -4.37 -25.50
C VAL A 414 -24.37 -3.96 -25.14
N SER A 415 -24.51 -2.74 -24.61
CA SER A 415 -25.45 -1.74 -25.11
C SER A 415 -25.28 -0.47 -24.27
N GLU A 416 -24.90 0.59 -24.95
CA GLU A 416 -24.84 1.99 -24.53
C GLU A 416 -25.69 2.31 -23.28
N ALA A 417 -25.00 2.53 -22.17
CA ALA A 417 -25.39 3.59 -21.26
C ALA A 417 -24.19 4.53 -21.26
N ASN A 418 -24.37 5.76 -21.75
CA ASN A 418 -23.34 6.79 -21.73
C ASN A 418 -22.97 7.08 -20.27
N PHE A 419 -21.95 6.38 -19.78
CA PHE A 419 -21.09 6.88 -18.72
C PHE A 419 -19.87 7.39 -19.44
N GLU A 420 -19.69 8.71 -19.50
CA GLU A 420 -18.41 9.29 -19.88
C GLU A 420 -17.36 8.71 -18.92
N SER A 421 -16.49 7.87 -19.48
CA SER A 421 -15.22 7.56 -18.87
C SER A 421 -14.36 8.80 -19.03
N GLU A 422 -14.25 9.63 -17.99
CA GLU A 422 -13.28 10.71 -18.00
C GLU A 422 -12.28 10.60 -16.86
N SER A 423 -11.05 10.90 -17.26
CA SER A 423 -9.81 11.08 -16.54
C SER A 423 -9.91 12.02 -15.35
N GLU A 424 -8.89 11.93 -14.48
CA GLU A 424 -8.54 12.97 -13.52
C GLU A 424 -8.62 14.36 -14.19
N PHE A 425 -9.52 15.21 -13.71
CA PHE A 425 -9.57 16.62 -14.08
C PHE A 425 -9.35 17.47 -12.82
N ASP A 426 -8.22 18.19 -12.83
CA ASP A 426 -7.95 19.35 -11.99
C ASP A 426 -8.97 20.45 -12.31
N PHE A 427 -9.60 21.00 -11.28
CA PHE A 427 -10.40 22.22 -11.39
C PHE A 427 -9.53 23.42 -10.99
N ASP A 428 -9.07 24.18 -11.98
CA ASP A 428 -8.77 25.60 -11.81
C ASP A 428 -9.63 26.43 -12.77
N GLU A 429 -10.25 27.46 -12.17
CA GLU A 429 -10.71 28.71 -12.76
C GLU A 429 -11.96 28.73 -13.68
N ALA A 430 -13.08 29.24 -13.13
CA ALA A 430 -13.74 30.45 -13.67
C ALA A 430 -15.01 30.80 -12.88
N ALA A 431 -15.02 31.96 -12.22
CA ALA A 431 -16.13 32.92 -12.28
C ALA A 431 -15.79 34.19 -11.48
N SER A 432 -15.22 35.18 -12.15
CA SER A 432 -15.49 36.59 -11.82
C SER A 432 -15.52 37.41 -13.10
N GLU A 433 -16.68 37.45 -13.75
CA GLU A 433 -17.01 38.50 -14.70
C GLU A 433 -17.60 39.69 -13.95
N THR A 434 -16.85 40.78 -13.89
CA THR A 434 -17.44 42.12 -13.85
C THR A 434 -16.58 43.08 -14.68
N GLY A 435 -17.13 43.52 -15.81
CA GLY A 435 -17.23 44.93 -16.13
C GLY A 435 -15.99 45.65 -16.70
N SER A 436 -16.14 46.00 -17.98
CA SER A 436 -15.94 47.35 -18.55
C SER A 436 -14.53 47.90 -18.83
N SER A 437 -14.34 48.12 -20.15
CA SER A 437 -13.94 49.38 -20.80
C SER A 437 -12.46 49.73 -21.02
N SER A 438 -12.19 49.92 -22.33
CA SER A 438 -11.44 51.02 -22.97
C SER A 438 -9.91 51.05 -22.90
N GLY A 439 -9.33 51.33 -24.08
CA GLY A 439 -8.23 52.30 -24.18
C GLY A 439 -6.93 51.83 -24.82
N THR A 440 -6.91 51.82 -26.15
CA THR A 440 -5.91 52.42 -27.07
C THR A 440 -4.45 52.67 -26.62
N ASN A 441 -3.57 52.49 -27.63
CA ASN A 441 -2.26 53.13 -27.88
C ASN A 441 -1.04 52.44 -27.25
N SER A 442 0.15 52.38 -27.85
CA SER A 442 0.69 52.65 -29.19
C SER A 442 2.22 52.52 -29.08
N ASN A 443 2.88 52.14 -30.18
CA ASN A 443 4.20 52.62 -30.62
C ASN A 443 5.51 52.09 -29.99
N HIS A 444 6.17 51.25 -30.80
CA HIS A 444 7.42 51.52 -31.55
C HIS A 444 8.84 51.30 -30.95
N GLU A 445 9.65 50.71 -31.86
CA GLU A 445 11.12 50.74 -32.09
C GLU A 445 12.00 49.72 -31.34
N THR A 446 12.34 48.57 -31.94
CA THR A 446 13.38 48.25 -32.98
C THR A 446 14.82 48.42 -32.51
N ASP A 447 15.59 47.33 -32.36
CA ASP A 447 16.47 46.85 -33.45
C ASP A 447 17.34 45.62 -33.10
N ASN A 448 17.42 44.73 -34.10
CA ASN A 448 18.55 43.88 -34.52
C ASN A 448 19.05 42.73 -33.62
N LYS A 449 18.75 41.47 -34.03
CA LYS A 449 19.60 40.75 -35.01
C LYS A 449 18.99 39.41 -35.50
N PHE A 450 18.62 39.41 -36.78
CA PHE A 450 19.02 38.46 -37.82
C PHE A 450 18.61 36.97 -37.78
N VAL A 451 17.60 36.70 -38.63
CA VAL A 451 17.48 35.66 -39.69
C VAL A 451 16.44 34.56 -39.50
N SER A 452 15.32 34.80 -40.19
CA SER A 452 14.38 33.96 -40.95
C SER A 452 14.36 32.45 -40.71
N GLU A 453 13.21 31.86 -40.33
CA GLU A 453 11.95 31.63 -41.08
C GLU A 453 11.94 30.25 -41.78
N PHE A 454 10.93 29.47 -41.38
CA PHE A 454 10.24 28.34 -42.03
C PHE A 454 10.46 28.21 -43.55
N GLU A 455 10.53 27.03 -44.17
CA GLU A 455 9.46 26.02 -44.30
C GLU A 455 10.00 24.61 -44.69
N LEU A 456 9.25 23.59 -44.25
CA LEU A 456 8.96 22.25 -44.82
C LEU A 456 9.84 21.65 -45.94
N ASP A 457 10.44 20.48 -45.70
CA ASP A 457 9.95 19.19 -46.22
C ASP A 457 10.96 18.03 -45.99
N GLU A 458 10.38 16.84 -45.82
CA GLU A 458 10.86 15.45 -46.03
C GLU A 458 12.36 15.04 -46.01
N ALA A 459 12.54 13.85 -45.42
CA ALA A 459 13.53 12.80 -45.72
C ALA A 459 14.85 12.74 -44.91
N ILE A 460 14.90 11.71 -44.06
CA ILE A 460 15.98 10.72 -43.86
C ILE A 460 17.41 11.27 -43.89
N SER A 461 18.10 11.29 -42.73
CA SER A 461 19.43 10.69 -42.62
C SER A 461 19.87 10.52 -41.17
N GLU A 462 20.47 9.36 -40.95
CA GLU A 462 21.22 8.94 -39.78
C GLU A 462 22.19 10.01 -39.31
N THR A 463 22.37 10.16 -37.99
CA THR A 463 23.72 10.26 -37.43
C THR A 463 23.72 9.72 -36.00
N ASP A 464 24.63 8.77 -35.80
CA ASP A 464 25.16 8.32 -34.52
C ASP A 464 25.31 9.48 -33.53
N SER A 465 24.71 9.30 -32.35
CA SER A 465 25.37 9.72 -31.12
C SER A 465 25.30 8.55 -30.14
N THR A 466 26.45 7.89 -30.01
CA THR A 466 26.82 7.12 -28.84
C THR A 466 26.80 8.08 -27.65
N SER A 467 25.66 8.13 -26.95
CA SER A 467 25.54 8.69 -25.61
C SER A 467 25.11 7.56 -24.68
N GLU A 468 26.09 7.11 -23.91
CA GLU A 468 25.98 6.61 -22.54
C GLU A 468 24.58 6.11 -22.14
N LEU A 469 24.46 4.77 -22.11
CA LEU A 469 23.41 4.02 -21.43
C LEU A 469 23.50 4.28 -19.93
N ASP A 470 22.93 5.39 -19.47
CA ASP A 470 22.61 5.64 -18.07
C ASP A 470 21.25 6.35 -18.03
N ASP A 471 20.19 5.58 -18.31
CA ASP A 471 18.84 5.84 -17.80
C ASP A 471 18.19 4.46 -17.63
N GLU A 472 18.18 3.97 -16.38
CA GLU A 472 17.45 2.77 -15.95
C GLU A 472 15.94 3.04 -16.04
N ASP A 473 15.38 2.98 -17.25
CA ASP A 473 13.93 2.84 -17.40
C ASP A 473 13.51 1.45 -16.92
N ASP A 474 12.96 1.42 -15.72
CA ASP A 474 12.44 0.25 -15.03
C ASP A 474 11.16 -0.24 -15.73
N ILE A 475 11.31 -0.91 -16.88
CA ILE A 475 10.16 -1.49 -17.61
C ILE A 475 9.60 -2.63 -16.76
N ASP A 476 8.38 -2.39 -16.27
CA ASP A 476 7.61 -3.19 -15.31
C ASP A 476 6.98 -4.47 -15.93
N THR A 477 6.72 -4.48 -17.23
CA THR A 477 6.08 -5.59 -17.98
C THR A 477 6.68 -5.76 -19.37
N TYR A 478 6.84 -7.00 -19.83
CA TYR A 478 7.55 -7.34 -21.07
C TYR A 478 6.80 -8.37 -21.90
N ASN A 479 6.56 -8.11 -23.20
CA ASN A 479 5.74 -8.98 -24.07
C ASN A 479 6.50 -9.42 -25.34
N LEU A 480 6.39 -10.71 -25.68
CA LEU A 480 7.03 -11.33 -26.85
C LEU A 480 6.08 -12.33 -27.52
N THR A 481 6.04 -12.34 -28.85
CA THR A 481 5.28 -13.33 -29.63
C THR A 481 6.24 -14.21 -30.41
N LEU A 482 6.06 -15.54 -30.34
CA LEU A 482 6.90 -16.54 -31.00
C LEU A 482 6.03 -17.53 -31.78
N PRO A 483 6.47 -18.05 -32.93
CA PRO A 483 5.74 -19.08 -33.65
C PRO A 483 5.76 -20.44 -32.93
N GLY A 484 4.75 -21.27 -33.20
CA GLY A 484 4.54 -22.60 -32.62
C GLY A 484 3.57 -22.62 -31.43
N THR A 485 3.17 -23.81 -30.98
CA THR A 485 2.24 -24.04 -29.85
C THR A 485 2.82 -24.85 -28.70
N LYS A 486 4.10 -25.24 -28.79
CA LYS A 486 4.76 -26.08 -27.79
C LYS A 486 5.42 -25.24 -26.70
N ILE A 487 4.75 -25.16 -25.55
CA ILE A 487 5.28 -24.46 -24.36
C ILE A 487 6.58 -25.13 -23.87
N PRO A 488 7.67 -24.38 -23.65
CA PRO A 488 8.93 -24.94 -23.19
C PRO A 488 8.83 -25.68 -21.86
N THR A 489 9.58 -26.76 -21.70
CA THR A 489 9.52 -27.63 -20.51
C THR A 489 10.02 -26.98 -19.22
N TRP A 490 10.72 -25.85 -19.30
CA TRP A 490 11.18 -25.11 -18.13
C TRP A 490 10.08 -24.26 -17.45
N PHE A 491 8.91 -24.10 -18.09
CA PHE A 491 7.71 -23.62 -17.40
C PHE A 491 7.30 -24.64 -16.35
N ASN A 492 7.40 -24.27 -15.07
CA ASN A 492 7.23 -25.21 -13.96
C ASN A 492 5.77 -25.64 -13.75
N HIS A 493 4.81 -24.90 -14.32
CA HIS A 493 3.42 -25.29 -14.41
C HIS A 493 2.90 -25.12 -15.84
N GLN A 494 2.26 -26.15 -16.39
CA GLN A 494 1.62 -26.12 -17.70
C GLN A 494 0.27 -26.81 -17.65
N SER A 495 -0.65 -26.36 -18.48
CA SER A 495 -1.99 -26.92 -18.59
C SER A 495 -2.48 -26.90 -20.03
N VAL A 496 -3.38 -27.82 -20.35
CA VAL A 496 -4.12 -27.80 -21.62
C VAL A 496 -5.34 -26.89 -21.44
N GLY A 497 -5.59 -26.03 -22.40
CA GLY A 497 -6.64 -25.02 -22.35
C GLY A 497 -6.20 -23.72 -21.66
N SER A 498 -7.18 -22.94 -21.21
CA SER A 498 -7.01 -21.53 -20.84
C SER A 498 -6.78 -21.26 -19.35
N SER A 499 -6.40 -22.25 -18.54
CA SER A 499 -6.05 -21.97 -17.14
C SER A 499 -5.02 -22.93 -16.56
N VAL A 500 -4.20 -22.43 -15.64
CA VAL A 500 -3.14 -23.16 -14.94
C VAL A 500 -3.15 -22.80 -13.45
N SER A 501 -2.95 -23.79 -12.57
CA SER A 501 -2.97 -23.60 -11.11
C SER A 501 -1.65 -24.00 -10.47
N PHE A 502 -1.24 -23.26 -9.43
CA PHE A 502 0.04 -23.40 -8.76
C PHE A 502 -0.03 -22.83 -7.33
N ARG A 503 1.02 -23.06 -6.52
CA ARG A 503 1.05 -22.67 -5.10
C ARG A 503 2.14 -21.68 -4.76
N ILE A 504 1.82 -20.61 -4.03
CA ILE A 504 2.78 -19.58 -3.61
C ILE A 504 2.65 -19.33 -2.11
N SER A 505 3.71 -18.85 -1.46
CA SER A 505 3.74 -18.69 -0.01
C SER A 505 3.10 -17.40 0.54
N ARG A 506 3.38 -16.22 -0.07
CA ARG A 506 3.07 -14.91 0.58
C ARG A 506 2.83 -13.74 -0.38
N LYS A 507 3.63 -13.60 -1.43
CA LYS A 507 3.53 -12.54 -2.46
C LYS A 507 3.75 -13.16 -3.81
N LEU A 508 3.07 -12.66 -4.83
CA LEU A 508 3.31 -13.08 -6.21
C LEU A 508 4.71 -12.56 -6.62
N PRO A 509 5.72 -13.44 -6.82
CA PRO A 509 7.03 -13.00 -7.29
C PRO A 509 6.93 -12.66 -8.79
N SER A 510 8.03 -12.25 -9.43
CA SER A 510 8.03 -12.07 -10.89
C SER A 510 7.51 -13.33 -11.58
N VAL A 511 6.63 -13.15 -12.55
CA VAL A 511 5.95 -14.24 -13.25
C VAL A 511 6.26 -14.17 -14.73
N ALA A 512 6.59 -15.33 -15.32
CA ALA A 512 6.58 -15.51 -16.76
C ALA A 512 5.36 -16.33 -17.18
N LEU A 513 4.56 -15.79 -18.10
CA LEU A 513 3.35 -16.38 -18.67
C LEU A 513 3.64 -16.82 -20.11
N CYS A 514 3.05 -17.94 -20.52
CA CYS A 514 3.05 -18.37 -21.91
C CYS A 514 1.68 -18.92 -22.31
N VAL A 515 1.13 -18.42 -23.42
CA VAL A 515 -0.17 -18.82 -23.95
C VAL A 515 0.01 -19.22 -25.41
N ALA A 516 -0.33 -20.47 -25.74
CA ALA A 516 -0.30 -20.97 -27.12
C ALA A 516 -1.70 -20.83 -27.75
N PHE A 517 -1.79 -20.09 -28.84
CA PHE A 517 -3.01 -19.86 -29.59
C PHE A 517 -3.06 -20.73 -30.85
N ASN A 518 -4.28 -21.16 -31.17
CA ASN A 518 -4.63 -21.72 -32.46
C ASN A 518 -5.75 -20.86 -33.08
N VAL A 519 -5.50 -20.40 -34.31
CA VAL A 519 -6.35 -19.48 -35.06
C VAL A 519 -6.82 -20.20 -36.34
N GLU A 520 -8.13 -20.46 -36.43
CA GLU A 520 -8.76 -21.04 -37.62
C GLU A 520 -9.64 -19.97 -38.31
N ARG A 521 -9.25 -19.46 -39.48
CA ARG A 521 -10.13 -18.53 -40.25
C ARG A 521 -11.29 -19.29 -40.90
N LYS A 522 -12.46 -18.65 -40.89
CA LYS A 522 -13.70 -19.15 -41.51
C LYS A 522 -14.00 -18.48 -42.85
N ASP A 523 -13.50 -17.27 -43.10
CA ASP A 523 -13.66 -16.53 -44.35
C ASP A 523 -12.32 -15.94 -44.84
N ILE A 524 -12.09 -15.98 -46.16
CA ILE A 524 -10.84 -15.54 -46.82
C ILE A 524 -10.86 -14.04 -47.14
N LEU A 525 -12.02 -13.39 -47.06
CA LEU A 525 -12.26 -12.00 -47.50
C LEU A 525 -12.26 -10.96 -46.37
N SER A 526 -11.85 -11.33 -45.15
CA SER A 526 -11.81 -10.42 -44.00
C SER A 526 -10.60 -9.46 -44.06
N ASP A 527 -10.82 -8.24 -43.57
CA ASP A 527 -9.84 -7.17 -43.38
C ASP A 527 -8.52 -7.71 -42.77
N PRO A 528 -7.34 -7.45 -43.36
CA PRO A 528 -6.05 -7.87 -42.80
C PRO A 528 -5.74 -7.27 -41.41
N ASP A 529 -6.45 -6.21 -41.00
CA ASP A 529 -6.22 -5.50 -39.74
C ASP A 529 -7.14 -5.95 -38.59
N GLU A 530 -7.90 -7.05 -38.74
CA GLU A 530 -8.68 -7.58 -37.62
C GLU A 530 -7.77 -8.03 -36.46
N THR A 531 -8.17 -7.71 -35.22
CA THR A 531 -7.43 -8.07 -34.02
C THR A 531 -8.27 -8.88 -33.04
N PHE A 532 -7.60 -9.53 -32.10
CA PHE A 532 -8.20 -10.11 -30.90
C PHE A 532 -7.37 -9.73 -29.68
N VAL A 533 -7.98 -9.74 -28.50
CA VAL A 533 -7.29 -9.46 -27.24
C VAL A 533 -7.22 -10.73 -26.40
N CYS A 534 -6.07 -10.99 -25.79
CA CYS A 534 -5.95 -11.99 -24.74
C CYS A 534 -5.66 -11.30 -23.40
N SER A 535 -6.47 -11.61 -22.39
CA SER A 535 -6.34 -11.07 -21.05
C SER A 535 -5.98 -12.20 -20.07
N ALA A 536 -4.97 -11.96 -19.23
CA ALA A 536 -4.50 -12.88 -18.21
C ALA A 536 -5.02 -12.45 -16.83
N TYR A 537 -5.81 -13.31 -16.20
CA TYR A 537 -6.42 -13.10 -14.90
C TYR A 537 -5.77 -13.99 -13.85
N LEU A 538 -5.38 -13.40 -12.73
CA LEU A 538 -4.97 -14.11 -11.54
C LEU A 538 -6.17 -14.27 -10.61
N SER A 539 -6.47 -15.52 -10.25
CA SER A 539 -7.50 -15.84 -9.27
C SER A 539 -6.88 -16.53 -8.05
N PHE A 540 -7.21 -16.05 -6.85
CA PHE A 540 -6.81 -16.66 -5.58
C PHE A 540 -7.94 -16.49 -4.57
N TYR A 541 -8.29 -17.55 -3.84
CA TYR A 541 -9.55 -17.65 -3.11
C TYR A 541 -10.77 -17.26 -3.97
N VAL A 542 -11.29 -16.06 -3.73
CA VAL A 542 -12.49 -15.47 -4.32
C VAL A 542 -12.22 -14.08 -4.88
N PHE A 543 -10.95 -13.79 -5.08
CA PHE A 543 -10.43 -12.56 -5.66
C PHE A 543 -9.88 -12.90 -7.05
N GLU A 544 -10.28 -12.12 -8.05
CA GLU A 544 -9.71 -12.18 -9.40
C GLU A 544 -9.19 -10.80 -9.80
N GLU A 545 -8.01 -10.75 -10.42
CA GLU A 545 -7.33 -9.52 -10.83
C GLU A 545 -6.71 -9.70 -12.22
N LEU A 546 -6.89 -8.70 -13.09
CA LEU A 546 -6.24 -8.66 -14.39
C LEU A 546 -4.76 -8.34 -14.21
N LEU A 547 -3.90 -9.25 -14.65
CA LEU A 547 -2.46 -9.05 -14.62
C LEU A 547 -1.96 -8.31 -15.87
N GLU A 548 -2.45 -8.72 -17.04
CA GLU A 548 -1.96 -8.22 -18.32
C GLU A 548 -3.01 -8.44 -19.41
N SER A 549 -3.08 -7.53 -20.39
CA SER A 549 -3.94 -7.68 -21.55
C SER A 549 -3.23 -7.21 -22.80
N ASN A 550 -3.14 -8.06 -23.83
CA ASN A 550 -2.44 -7.72 -25.06
C ASN A 550 -3.29 -8.00 -26.32
N GLY A 551 -3.16 -7.12 -27.31
CA GLY A 551 -3.82 -7.24 -28.62
C GLY A 551 -2.95 -7.97 -29.64
N PHE A 552 -3.57 -8.77 -30.51
CA PHE A 552 -2.91 -9.55 -31.56
C PHE A 552 -3.65 -9.40 -32.87
N ILE A 553 -2.90 -9.33 -33.97
CA ILE A 553 -3.47 -9.36 -35.32
C ILE A 553 -3.91 -10.79 -35.65
N LEU A 554 -5.09 -10.93 -36.27
CA LEU A 554 -5.64 -12.20 -36.74
C LEU A 554 -4.90 -12.69 -38.00
N ASP A 555 -3.70 -13.26 -37.82
CA ASP A 555 -2.93 -13.91 -38.88
C ASP A 555 -3.28 -15.41 -38.99
N PRO A 556 -3.87 -15.87 -40.11
CA PRO A 556 -4.25 -17.28 -40.31
C PRO A 556 -3.07 -18.22 -40.60
N SER A 557 -1.85 -17.71 -40.80
CA SER A 557 -0.70 -18.51 -41.19
C SER A 557 0.08 -19.12 -40.02
N LEU A 558 -0.23 -18.75 -38.77
CA LEU A 558 0.60 -19.11 -37.62
C LEU A 558 -0.22 -19.49 -36.40
N SER A 559 -0.01 -20.72 -35.94
CA SER A 559 -0.15 -21.07 -34.52
C SER A 559 1.03 -20.43 -33.79
N PHE A 560 0.77 -19.62 -32.77
CA PHE A 560 1.82 -18.84 -32.09
C PHE A 560 1.63 -18.81 -30.58
N MET A 561 2.71 -18.51 -29.88
CA MET A 561 2.76 -18.31 -28.44
C MET A 561 2.93 -16.84 -28.11
N TRP A 562 2.14 -16.36 -27.16
CA TRP A 562 2.41 -15.13 -26.44
C TRP A 562 3.16 -15.43 -25.16
N PHE A 563 4.30 -14.77 -24.98
CA PHE A 563 5.10 -14.77 -23.77
C PHE A 563 4.99 -13.40 -23.12
N CYS A 564 4.71 -13.37 -21.82
CA CYS A 564 4.65 -12.15 -21.02
C CYS A 564 5.47 -12.34 -19.75
N PHE A 565 6.37 -11.42 -19.45
CA PHE A 565 7.06 -11.35 -18.16
C PHE A 565 6.56 -10.14 -17.39
N ILE A 566 6.19 -10.37 -16.14
CA ILE A 566 5.69 -9.34 -15.23
C ILE A 566 6.63 -9.26 -14.05
N SER A 567 7.19 -8.07 -13.82
CA SER A 567 8.10 -7.83 -12.71
C SER A 567 7.37 -7.95 -11.37
N GLY A 568 8.06 -8.48 -10.37
CA GLY A 568 7.58 -8.50 -8.99
C GLY A 568 7.24 -7.11 -8.45
N SER A 569 7.82 -6.01 -8.97
CA SER A 569 7.47 -4.62 -8.62
C SER A 569 5.98 -4.32 -8.85
N VAL A 570 5.45 -4.64 -10.03
CA VAL A 570 4.05 -4.50 -10.40
C VAL A 570 3.15 -5.35 -9.50
N LEU A 571 3.62 -6.56 -9.22
CA LEU A 571 2.86 -7.55 -8.47
C LEU A 571 2.89 -7.33 -6.95
N LYS A 572 3.67 -6.35 -6.44
CA LYS A 572 3.67 -5.96 -5.01
C LYS A 572 2.30 -5.47 -4.54
N ARG A 573 1.48 -4.94 -5.45
CA ARG A 573 0.10 -4.48 -5.18
C ARG A 573 -0.84 -5.65 -4.85
N ILE A 574 -0.50 -6.85 -5.32
CA ILE A 574 -1.28 -8.08 -5.14
C ILE A 574 -0.81 -8.79 -3.87
N ASN A 575 -1.48 -8.52 -2.75
CA ASN A 575 -1.21 -9.20 -1.49
C ASN A 575 -2.03 -10.49 -1.39
N LEU A 576 -1.36 -11.63 -1.54
CA LEU A 576 -1.94 -12.96 -1.38
C LEU A 576 -2.06 -13.28 0.12
N ASP A 577 -3.04 -12.71 0.81
CA ASP A 577 -3.29 -13.03 2.23
C ASP A 577 -3.64 -14.52 2.38
N GLU A 578 -2.84 -15.27 3.16
CA GLU A 578 -2.99 -16.70 3.53
C GLU A 578 -3.12 -17.73 2.38
N CYS A 579 -3.16 -17.32 1.10
CA CYS A 579 -3.46 -18.22 -0.01
C CYS A 579 -2.24 -18.97 -0.52
N ASN A 580 -2.28 -20.30 -0.38
CA ASN A 580 -1.33 -21.19 -1.03
C ASN A 580 -1.78 -21.66 -2.41
N ASP A 581 -3.00 -21.38 -2.90
CA ASP A 581 -3.53 -21.93 -4.16
C ASP A 581 -3.98 -20.81 -5.11
N VAL A 582 -3.26 -20.67 -6.21
CA VAL A 582 -3.42 -19.61 -7.22
C VAL A 582 -3.79 -20.24 -8.56
N LYS A 583 -4.70 -19.62 -9.30
CA LYS A 583 -5.10 -20.04 -10.65
C LYS A 583 -5.00 -18.87 -11.61
N LEU A 584 -4.19 -19.01 -12.65
CA LEU A 584 -4.18 -18.12 -13.79
C LEU A 584 -5.20 -18.58 -14.82
N ARG A 585 -6.03 -17.66 -15.30
CA ARG A 585 -7.02 -17.88 -16.35
C ARG A 585 -6.78 -16.90 -17.48
N TYR A 586 -6.85 -17.38 -18.71
CA TYR A 586 -6.70 -16.58 -19.91
C TYR A 586 -8.02 -16.51 -20.64
N GLU A 587 -8.34 -15.34 -21.17
CA GLU A 587 -9.57 -15.11 -21.90
C GLU A 587 -9.29 -14.40 -23.22
N ILE A 588 -9.87 -14.93 -24.28
CA ILE A 588 -9.85 -14.30 -25.59
C ILE A 588 -11.11 -13.44 -25.72
N SER A 589 -10.90 -12.16 -26.02
CA SER A 589 -11.95 -11.16 -26.18
C SER A 589 -11.75 -10.34 -27.45
N TYR A 590 -12.72 -9.46 -27.74
CA TYR A 590 -12.67 -8.49 -28.84
C TYR A 590 -12.31 -9.08 -30.22
N TYR A 591 -12.87 -10.23 -30.62
CA TYR A 591 -12.71 -10.79 -31.97
C TYR A 591 -14.05 -11.17 -32.59
N ASN A 592 -14.12 -11.19 -33.92
CA ASN A 592 -15.34 -11.55 -34.66
C ASN A 592 -15.42 -13.07 -34.89
N PRO A 593 -16.31 -13.81 -34.18
CA PRO A 593 -16.38 -15.27 -34.28
C PRO A 593 -16.92 -15.79 -35.62
N LYS A 594 -17.45 -14.90 -36.47
CA LYS A 594 -17.85 -15.22 -37.85
C LYS A 594 -16.62 -15.35 -38.77
N LEU A 595 -15.55 -14.61 -38.48
CA LEU A 595 -14.39 -14.49 -39.37
C LEU A 595 -13.26 -15.45 -38.98
N ALA A 596 -13.09 -15.71 -37.68
CA ALA A 596 -12.14 -16.71 -37.20
C ALA A 596 -12.62 -17.38 -35.90
N LYS A 597 -12.04 -18.55 -35.62
CA LYS A 597 -12.13 -19.22 -34.33
C LYS A 597 -10.74 -19.19 -33.72
N VAL A 598 -10.59 -18.42 -32.65
CA VAL A 598 -9.36 -18.37 -31.87
C VAL A 598 -9.56 -19.20 -30.61
N SER A 599 -8.60 -20.06 -30.28
CA SER A 599 -8.64 -20.89 -29.08
C SER A 599 -7.27 -20.98 -28.42
N ILE A 600 -7.27 -21.16 -27.10
CA ILE A 600 -6.05 -21.40 -26.33
C ILE A 600 -5.84 -22.91 -26.22
N GLU A 601 -4.81 -23.42 -26.87
CA GLU A 601 -4.51 -24.86 -26.83
C GLU A 601 -3.83 -25.23 -25.51
N ARG A 602 -2.89 -24.40 -25.05
CA ARG A 602 -2.10 -24.63 -23.84
C ARG A 602 -1.75 -23.30 -23.19
N CYS A 603 -1.55 -23.34 -21.88
CA CYS A 603 -0.95 -22.23 -21.14
C CYS A 603 0.08 -22.74 -20.13
N GLY A 604 1.00 -21.86 -19.77
CA GLY A 604 2.09 -22.16 -18.84
C GLY A 604 2.45 -20.94 -18.01
N VAL A 605 2.89 -21.22 -16.78
CA VAL A 605 3.46 -20.22 -15.88
C VAL A 605 4.78 -20.74 -15.33
N HIS A 606 5.76 -19.84 -15.28
CA HIS A 606 6.99 -20.03 -14.54
C HIS A 606 7.06 -18.97 -13.44
N VAL A 607 7.13 -19.43 -12.20
CA VAL A 607 6.99 -18.61 -11.01
C VAL A 607 7.64 -19.31 -9.82
N ALA A 608 8.30 -18.55 -8.94
CA ALA A 608 8.81 -19.13 -7.69
C ALA A 608 7.63 -19.59 -6.82
N CYS A 609 7.48 -20.90 -6.68
CA CYS A 609 6.31 -21.56 -6.09
C CYS A 609 6.73 -22.57 -5.01
N ILE A 610 5.80 -22.97 -4.13
CA ILE A 610 6.05 -23.93 -3.03
C ILE A 610 5.67 -25.38 -3.38
N CYS A 611 5.47 -25.68 -4.67
CA CYS A 611 5.13 -27.02 -5.15
C CYS A 611 6.35 -27.98 -5.12
N PRO A 612 6.28 -29.16 -4.49
CA PRO A 612 7.37 -30.15 -4.49
C PRO A 612 7.31 -31.14 -5.68
N PRO A 613 8.43 -31.74 -6.15
CA PRO A 613 9.76 -31.17 -6.37
C PRO A 613 10.07 -31.12 -7.88
N LEU A 614 10.25 -29.94 -8.45
CA LEU A 614 11.10 -29.75 -9.63
C LEU A 614 11.86 -28.45 -9.39
N GLN A 615 13.18 -28.51 -9.54
CA GLN A 615 14.18 -27.48 -9.24
C GLN A 615 13.62 -26.05 -9.30
N ILE A 616 13.59 -25.39 -8.14
CA ILE A 616 13.25 -23.97 -8.03
C ILE A 616 14.39 -23.20 -8.69
N PHE A 617 14.17 -22.75 -9.92
CA PHE A 617 14.96 -21.68 -10.51
C PHE A 617 14.28 -20.38 -10.12
N ASP A 618 15.03 -19.48 -9.50
CA ASP A 618 14.55 -18.13 -9.25
C ASP A 618 14.44 -17.41 -10.60
N VAL A 619 13.37 -16.63 -10.80
CA VAL A 619 13.17 -15.86 -12.02
C VAL A 619 14.03 -14.61 -11.93
N ASP A 620 15.34 -14.78 -12.13
CA ASP A 620 16.36 -13.74 -11.94
C ASP A 620 16.38 -12.74 -13.11
N GLU A 621 16.98 -11.56 -12.88
CA GLU A 621 17.26 -10.47 -13.84
C GLU A 621 17.93 -10.98 -15.13
N ARG A 622 18.58 -12.15 -15.04
CA ARG A 622 19.18 -12.88 -16.17
C ARG A 622 18.17 -13.37 -17.21
N LEU A 623 16.97 -13.80 -16.83
CA LEU A 623 15.91 -14.17 -17.78
C LEU A 623 15.38 -12.92 -18.48
N ARG A 624 15.21 -11.81 -17.75
CA ARG A 624 14.87 -10.49 -18.32
C ARG A 624 15.93 -10.02 -19.31
N MET A 625 17.22 -10.13 -18.97
CA MET A 625 18.34 -9.83 -19.88
C MET A 625 18.39 -10.76 -21.10
N PHE A 626 18.11 -12.06 -20.94
CA PHE A 626 18.02 -13.00 -22.05
C PHE A 626 16.89 -12.62 -23.00
N LEU A 627 15.71 -12.32 -22.48
CA LEU A 627 14.55 -11.88 -23.28
C LEU A 627 14.82 -10.56 -24.00
N ARG A 628 15.44 -9.57 -23.32
CA ARG A 628 15.91 -8.34 -23.97
C ARG A 628 16.89 -8.63 -25.11
N ARG A 629 17.85 -9.54 -24.91
CA ARG A 629 18.80 -9.93 -25.96
C ARG A 629 18.12 -10.63 -27.13
N VAL A 630 17.15 -11.50 -26.86
CA VAL A 630 16.33 -12.16 -27.88
C VAL A 630 15.55 -11.11 -28.68
N GLU A 631 15.00 -10.07 -28.05
CA GLU A 631 14.30 -9.00 -28.75
C GLU A 631 15.20 -8.09 -29.57
N VAL A 632 16.34 -7.69 -29.03
CA VAL A 632 17.34 -6.92 -29.78
C VAL A 632 17.81 -7.71 -30.99
N LEU A 633 17.95 -9.04 -30.86
CA LEU A 633 18.21 -9.93 -31.99
C LEU A 633 17.03 -10.00 -32.95
N LEU A 634 15.77 -9.91 -32.49
CA LEU A 634 14.53 -9.91 -33.28
C LEU A 634 14.22 -8.58 -33.98
N HIS A 635 14.66 -7.46 -33.44
CA HIS A 635 14.31 -6.12 -33.91
C HIS A 635 14.68 -5.89 -35.40
N PRO A 636 15.87 -6.30 -35.88
CA PRO A 636 16.21 -6.26 -37.31
C PRO A 636 15.30 -7.14 -38.19
N PHE A 637 14.83 -8.29 -37.68
CA PHE A 637 13.99 -9.23 -38.42
C PHE A 637 12.52 -8.79 -38.47
N LYS A 638 11.97 -8.23 -37.39
CA LYS A 638 10.64 -7.59 -37.37
C LYS A 638 10.58 -6.45 -38.39
N GLN A 639 11.62 -5.62 -38.44
CA GLN A 639 11.75 -4.54 -39.44
C GLN A 639 11.84 -5.07 -40.88
N MET A 640 12.56 -6.18 -41.11
CA MET A 640 12.59 -6.86 -42.41
C MET A 640 11.22 -7.41 -42.81
N ARG A 641 10.50 -8.07 -41.89
CA ARG A 641 9.16 -8.64 -42.14
C ARG A 641 8.13 -7.55 -42.48
N THR A 642 8.18 -6.39 -41.82
CA THR A 642 7.36 -5.22 -42.19
C THR A 642 7.73 -4.64 -43.56
N LYS A 643 9.02 -4.64 -43.95
CA LYS A 643 9.46 -4.20 -45.29
C LYS A 643 9.06 -5.17 -46.40
N PHE A 644 9.07 -6.48 -46.15
CA PHE A 644 8.67 -7.50 -47.12
C PHE A 644 7.15 -7.68 -47.22
N SER A 645 6.36 -7.30 -46.21
CA SER A 645 4.88 -7.38 -46.29
C SER A 645 4.25 -6.51 -47.40
N LYS A 646 5.01 -5.55 -47.97
CA LYS A 646 4.57 -4.74 -49.11
C LYS A 646 4.82 -5.39 -50.48
N ASN A 647 5.60 -6.46 -50.58
CA ASN A 647 5.82 -7.20 -51.81
C ASN A 647 5.46 -8.67 -51.61
N GLN A 648 4.52 -9.14 -52.43
CA GLN A 648 3.95 -10.48 -52.41
C GLN A 648 5.02 -11.58 -52.47
N ASP A 649 5.46 -12.08 -51.32
CA ASP A 649 5.93 -13.45 -51.17
C ASP A 649 5.70 -13.90 -49.71
N PRO A 650 4.74 -14.80 -49.44
CA PRO A 650 4.34 -15.16 -48.08
C PRO A 650 5.34 -16.08 -47.36
N TYR A 651 6.46 -16.43 -47.99
CA TYR A 651 7.42 -17.40 -47.44
C TYR A 651 8.86 -16.93 -47.66
N CYS A 652 9.47 -16.39 -46.59
CA CYS A 652 10.90 -16.11 -46.56
C CYS A 652 11.61 -17.23 -45.77
N PRO A 653 12.36 -18.13 -46.43
CA PRO A 653 13.05 -19.24 -45.76
C PRO A 653 14.03 -18.79 -44.67
N LEU A 654 14.58 -17.57 -44.81
CA LEU A 654 15.45 -16.98 -43.78
C LEU A 654 14.67 -16.52 -42.55
N CYS A 655 13.41 -16.10 -42.71
CA CYS A 655 12.53 -15.80 -41.57
C CYS A 655 12.12 -17.08 -40.86
N GLU A 656 11.80 -18.15 -41.60
CA GLU A 656 11.48 -19.47 -41.03
C GLU A 656 12.70 -20.08 -40.30
N ILE A 657 13.89 -20.06 -40.91
CA ILE A 657 15.12 -20.54 -40.26
C ILE A 657 15.46 -19.70 -39.02
N ALA A 658 15.25 -18.38 -39.05
CA ALA A 658 15.47 -17.51 -37.90
C ALA A 658 14.45 -17.79 -36.79
N GLU A 659 13.18 -17.94 -37.15
CA GLU A 659 12.07 -18.29 -36.24
C GLU A 659 12.28 -19.66 -35.59
N ASP A 660 12.69 -20.67 -36.37
CA ASP A 660 13.05 -21.99 -35.88
C ASP A 660 14.33 -21.97 -35.02
N SER A 661 15.31 -21.15 -35.38
CA SER A 661 16.54 -20.96 -34.58
C SER A 661 16.25 -20.27 -33.25
N LEU A 662 15.32 -19.31 -33.23
CA LEU A 662 14.86 -18.61 -32.02
C LEU A 662 14.02 -19.53 -31.14
N LEU A 663 13.09 -20.27 -31.74
CA LEU A 663 12.30 -21.29 -31.04
C LEU A 663 13.22 -22.38 -30.48
N HIS A 664 14.23 -22.81 -31.24
CA HIS A 664 15.27 -23.72 -30.76
C HIS A 664 16.06 -23.10 -29.61
N LEU A 665 16.58 -21.86 -29.73
CA LEU A 665 17.36 -21.19 -28.69
C LEU A 665 16.55 -21.00 -27.39
N PHE A 666 15.27 -20.69 -27.53
CA PHE A 666 14.31 -20.56 -26.43
C PHE A 666 13.97 -21.91 -25.79
N GLN A 667 13.84 -22.97 -26.60
CA GLN A 667 13.59 -24.34 -26.14
C GLN A 667 14.82 -25.01 -25.53
N THR A 668 16.04 -24.64 -25.94
CA THR A 668 17.30 -25.24 -25.46
C THR A 668 18.07 -24.36 -24.48
N CYS A 669 17.44 -23.31 -23.93
CA CYS A 669 18.03 -22.38 -22.97
C CYS A 669 18.84 -23.12 -21.88
N PRO A 670 20.19 -23.06 -21.92
CA PRO A 670 21.06 -23.81 -21.00
C PRO A 670 20.98 -23.33 -19.55
N TYR A 671 20.49 -22.10 -19.33
CA TYR A 671 20.49 -21.42 -18.04
C TYR A 671 19.44 -21.97 -17.04
N ALA A 672 18.53 -22.84 -17.48
CA ALA A 672 17.59 -23.59 -16.63
C ALA A 672 18.10 -25.00 -16.22
N ARG A 673 19.37 -25.33 -16.45
CA ARG A 673 20.03 -26.51 -15.89
C ARG A 673 21.11 -26.03 -14.92
N GLY A 674 20.79 -25.95 -13.64
CA GLY A 674 21.70 -25.49 -12.59
C GLY A 674 23.07 -26.16 -12.66
N ASN A 675 24.13 -25.37 -12.46
CA ASN A 675 25.55 -25.71 -12.61
C ASN A 675 25.91 -27.13 -12.14
N GLY A 676 26.48 -27.92 -13.06
CA GLY A 676 27.34 -29.06 -12.72
C GLY A 676 27.07 -30.37 -13.47
N MET A 677 27.16 -30.38 -14.80
CA MET A 677 27.84 -31.45 -15.55
C MET A 677 27.89 -31.13 -17.04
N VAL A 678 29.10 -31.19 -17.58
CA VAL A 678 29.44 -31.15 -19.00
C VAL A 678 28.64 -32.19 -19.77
N VAL A 679 27.95 -31.78 -20.84
CA VAL A 679 27.82 -32.60 -22.05
C VAL A 679 27.98 -31.65 -23.24
N ALA A 680 29.10 -31.81 -23.93
CA ALA A 680 29.34 -31.21 -25.23
C ALA A 680 28.25 -31.65 -26.21
N PHE A 681 27.69 -30.71 -26.95
CA PHE A 681 27.12 -31.01 -28.26
C PHE A 681 27.82 -30.12 -29.27
N GLU A 682 28.69 -30.77 -30.06
CA GLU A 682 29.27 -30.22 -31.27
C GLU A 682 28.15 -29.82 -32.24
N LEU A 683 28.35 -28.65 -32.85
CA LEU A 683 27.62 -28.17 -34.01
C LEU A 683 27.74 -29.17 -35.17
N LYS A 684 26.60 -29.47 -35.80
CA LYS A 684 26.54 -29.78 -37.22
C LYS A 684 25.38 -29.04 -37.84
#